data_AF-A0A8C4RSW3-F1
#
_entry.id   AF-A0A8C4RSW3-F1
#
_cell.length_a   1.000
_cell.length_b   1.000
_cell.length_c   1.000
_cell.angle_alpha   90.00
_cell.angle_beta   90.00
_cell.angle_gamma   90.00
#
_symmetry.space_group_name_H-M   'P 1'
#
loop_
_entity.id
_entity.type
_entity.pdbx_description
1 polymer ?
#
loop_
_entity_poly.entity_id
_entity_poly.type
_entity_poly.pdbx_seq_one_letter_code
_entity_poly.pdbx_strand_id
1 'polypeptide(L)'
;MAKKGKKEAESYGKDSFDPLLIESKNAATVVLMLQSPELDVILKACEAIYRYAEKGDENKAILAELGALEPISRLIKHEDKPVRRSAVMVLGVISAQNDVKKYLKKMNVIPSVIELLEPEEDVVIHEFASLCLSFLSSEPSVKVQIINEDGLEPLIGLLSSADPDVKKNSLETIYNLVQDFYSRAVICELNGIAPLLELLKSDYPVIQQLTLKTLATITSDAETRMALRELEGLDYLIEMLGANDLSDLHVDALLVISNCLEDEDTMQLIQQTGALDKLMQFARTATLVDVQRKAVNAILRAAQNSKNKKILHDHGVEKILVGLLGPDNADIRETACLAITVMCENESSKVSFGKWGKPLVQLLQNDYGEVKEAAALALSSLTTANMNNSIAVYKARGIEPLVQLLANEREGVVAHVAAVLTNMSSQNILRSNIQAKGVMTALVGPLQSASSLVQSKAALAVSAFACDSEAREEFRIAGGLVALVWLLNSNINEVRRNACWAVFVCASDEPTCLEMFRLGALEILQEINLSTCRKNNFSEAALQKLFEGNLSIKYSLYGGLSSSDIIVDGFYDPGRVKPGKKVLPLEDLFKMEVNQQRPIILVSVCIIIIIITNNIFSKTKGKGKEDEDEDDDRKTWLPPFDADFYNLVNEVTKLISPLENTRDRVVELAKFVAETMGGGVERRKLHNLYWELHLSELKYELKSNVIPIGKIKKGFFCHRALLFKALADRVGINCSLARGEYNRSWNVVTLTEEHPKVLLVPYVVDLMHNPGCLMKVKSPEAVRYQTI
;
A
#
# COMPACT_ATOMS: atom_id res chain seq x y z
N MET A 1 30.08 85.86 -34.52
CA MET A 1 29.03 86.82 -34.13
C MET A 1 28.31 86.31 -32.88
N ALA A 2 28.03 87.22 -31.95
CA ALA A 2 27.55 87.15 -30.57
C ALA A 2 26.43 86.14 -30.14
N LYS A 3 26.52 85.63 -28.90
CA LYS A 3 25.72 86.00 -27.67
C LYS A 3 26.03 84.99 -26.53
N LYS A 4 26.69 85.30 -25.40
CA LYS A 4 26.40 86.10 -24.16
C LYS A 4 25.34 85.52 -23.19
N GLY A 5 25.79 85.25 -21.95
CA GLY A 5 24.99 85.12 -20.70
C GLY A 5 25.62 84.18 -19.64
N LYS A 6 26.73 84.50 -18.95
CA LYS A 6 26.93 85.23 -17.66
C LYS A 6 26.47 84.51 -16.36
N LYS A 7 27.48 84.12 -15.55
CA LYS A 7 27.64 84.15 -14.06
C LYS A 7 26.58 83.39 -13.23
N GLU A 8 26.96 82.57 -12.25
CA GLU A 8 27.70 82.96 -11.03
C GLU A 8 28.80 81.95 -10.64
N ALA A 9 30.03 82.46 -10.53
CA ALA A 9 31.05 81.84 -9.69
C ALA A 9 31.04 82.65 -8.40
N GLU A 10 30.59 82.03 -7.31
CA GLU A 10 30.71 82.60 -5.98
C GLU A 10 32.19 82.83 -5.67
N SER A 11 32.51 84.06 -5.31
CA SER A 11 33.84 84.39 -4.82
C SER A 11 33.99 83.84 -3.40
N TYR A 12 34.61 82.67 -3.26
CA TYR A 12 35.08 82.21 -1.98
C TYR A 12 36.05 83.25 -1.40
N GLY A 13 35.72 83.75 -0.20
CA GLY A 13 36.49 84.79 0.47
C GLY A 13 37.92 84.33 0.77
N LYS A 14 38.83 85.31 0.89
CA LYS A 14 40.25 85.16 1.28
C LYS A 14 40.48 84.53 2.67
N ASP A 15 39.42 84.11 3.36
CA ASP A 15 39.42 83.49 4.69
C ASP A 15 38.98 82.02 4.65
N SER A 16 39.11 81.33 3.51
CA SER A 16 38.84 79.89 3.41
C SER A 16 40.14 79.09 3.38
N PHE A 17 40.21 78.04 4.20
CA PHE A 17 41.30 77.05 4.16
C PHE A 17 41.27 76.31 2.82
N ASP A 18 42.45 75.91 2.32
CA ASP A 18 42.54 74.95 1.23
C ASP A 18 41.78 73.65 1.61
N PRO A 19 41.14 72.95 0.65
CA PRO A 19 40.39 71.72 0.93
C PRO A 19 41.26 70.69 1.65
N LEU A 20 40.83 70.27 2.85
CA LEU A 20 41.52 69.23 3.62
C LEU A 20 41.27 67.85 2.98
N LEU A 21 42.35 67.21 2.54
CA LEU A 21 42.34 65.81 2.11
C LEU A 21 42.30 64.92 3.35
N ILE A 22 41.15 64.26 3.56
CA ILE A 22 40.97 63.28 4.62
C ILE A 22 41.40 61.93 4.07
N GLU A 23 42.62 61.50 4.40
CA GLU A 23 43.16 60.18 4.05
C GLU A 23 43.35 59.34 5.31
N SER A 24 42.72 58.17 5.38
CA SER A 24 42.94 57.18 6.44
C SER A 24 43.13 55.80 5.84
N LYS A 25 44.17 55.08 6.30
CA LYS A 25 44.49 53.72 5.87
C LYS A 25 44.01 52.65 6.86
N ASN A 26 43.49 53.04 8.01
CA ASN A 26 43.06 52.13 9.07
C ASN A 26 41.52 52.03 9.11
N ALA A 27 40.99 50.82 8.92
CA ALA A 27 39.56 50.55 8.95
C ALA A 27 38.88 51.01 10.26
N ALA A 28 39.54 50.82 11.42
CA ALA A 28 38.99 51.25 12.71
C ALA A 28 38.80 52.78 12.78
N THR A 29 39.75 53.54 12.24
CA THR A 29 39.64 55.01 12.17
C THR A 29 38.52 55.43 11.23
N VAL A 30 38.35 54.77 10.10
CA VAL A 30 37.26 55.07 9.15
C VAL A 30 35.89 54.73 9.76
N VAL A 31 35.77 53.65 10.54
CA VAL A 31 34.54 53.32 11.27
C VAL A 31 34.17 54.41 12.30
N LEU A 32 35.15 54.97 13.01
CA LEU A 32 34.91 56.09 13.93
C LEU A 32 34.44 57.36 13.21
N MET A 33 34.93 57.60 11.97
CA MET A 33 34.52 58.75 11.17
C MET A 33 33.03 58.75 10.78
N LEU A 34 32.35 57.60 10.82
CA LEU A 34 30.90 57.51 10.61
C LEU A 34 30.08 58.25 11.67
N GLN A 35 30.68 58.55 12.83
CA GLN A 35 30.03 59.28 13.92
C GLN A 35 30.30 60.79 13.88
N SER A 36 31.00 61.27 12.84
CA SER A 36 31.31 62.68 12.65
C SER A 36 30.04 63.52 12.44
N PRO A 37 29.95 64.75 12.97
CA PRO A 37 28.87 65.68 12.63
C PRO A 37 29.00 66.26 11.21
N GLU A 38 30.18 66.18 10.61
CA GLU A 38 30.47 66.75 9.28
C GLU A 38 30.06 65.79 8.15
N LEU A 39 29.15 66.23 7.27
CA LEU A 39 28.61 65.42 6.17
C LEU A 39 29.68 64.89 5.23
N ASP A 40 30.65 65.73 4.84
CA ASP A 40 31.76 65.35 3.95
C ASP A 40 32.64 64.24 4.55
N VAL A 41 32.78 64.22 5.88
CA VAL A 41 33.53 63.19 6.59
C VAL A 41 32.78 61.87 6.56
N ILE A 42 31.47 61.90 6.80
CA ILE A 42 30.60 60.70 6.73
C ILE A 42 30.61 60.12 5.31
N LEU A 43 30.45 60.97 4.29
CA LEU A 43 30.42 60.53 2.89
C LEU A 43 31.73 59.84 2.48
N LYS A 44 32.88 60.46 2.79
CA LYS A 44 34.20 59.86 2.54
C LYS A 44 34.41 58.56 3.34
N ALA A 45 33.89 58.49 4.56
CA ALA A 45 33.96 57.29 5.38
C ALA A 45 33.13 56.15 4.77
N CYS A 46 31.89 56.42 4.36
CA CYS A 46 31.04 55.44 3.68
C CYS A 46 31.68 54.97 2.36
N GLU A 47 32.22 55.86 1.54
CA GLU A 47 32.92 55.50 0.29
C GLU A 47 34.13 54.59 0.55
N ALA A 48 34.95 54.92 1.55
CA ALA A 48 36.10 54.12 1.92
C ALA A 48 35.70 52.73 2.46
N ILE A 49 34.64 52.66 3.28
CA ILE A 49 34.11 51.40 3.81
C ILE A 49 33.51 50.54 2.70
N TYR A 50 32.75 51.15 1.79
CA TYR A 50 32.18 50.47 0.63
C TYR A 50 33.28 49.78 -0.19
N ARG A 51 34.31 50.53 -0.60
CA ARG A 51 35.46 49.98 -1.34
C ARG A 51 36.26 48.95 -0.55
N TYR A 52 36.28 49.05 0.78
CA TYR A 52 36.94 48.06 1.63
C TYR A 52 36.13 46.75 1.69
N ALA A 53 34.81 46.85 1.81
CA ALA A 53 33.88 45.73 1.82
C ALA A 53 33.83 44.96 0.49
N GLU A 54 33.94 45.65 -0.64
CA GLU A 54 33.97 45.03 -1.98
C GLU A 54 35.18 44.12 -2.20
N LYS A 55 36.29 44.33 -1.47
CA LYS A 55 37.53 43.56 -1.67
C LYS A 55 37.47 42.12 -1.15
N GLY A 56 36.47 41.76 -0.34
CA GLY A 56 36.28 40.38 0.11
C GLY A 56 35.48 40.23 1.40
N ASP A 57 35.04 39.01 1.68
CA ASP A 57 34.19 38.71 2.83
C ASP A 57 34.91 38.84 4.18
N GLU A 58 36.23 38.63 4.22
CA GLU A 58 37.06 38.88 5.41
C GLU A 58 36.97 40.35 5.84
N ASN A 59 36.98 41.28 4.88
CA ASN A 59 36.87 42.70 5.18
C ASN A 59 35.49 43.07 5.73
N LYS A 60 34.42 42.43 5.23
CA LYS A 60 33.06 42.60 5.75
C LYS A 60 32.96 42.12 7.20
N ALA A 61 33.59 40.98 7.53
CA ALA A 61 33.67 40.48 8.90
C ALA A 61 34.46 41.43 9.82
N ILE A 62 35.62 41.93 9.37
CA ILE A 62 36.42 42.92 10.12
C ILE A 62 35.61 44.18 10.40
N LEU A 63 34.87 44.71 9.42
CA LEU A 63 34.01 45.89 9.62
C LEU A 63 32.91 45.63 10.67
N ALA A 64 32.35 44.43 10.69
CA ALA A 64 31.37 44.03 11.70
C ALA A 64 32.00 43.98 13.11
N GLU A 65 33.18 43.39 13.25
CA GLU A 65 33.93 43.31 14.51
C GLU A 65 34.34 44.69 15.04
N LEU A 66 34.65 45.62 14.13
CA LEU A 66 34.97 47.01 14.47
C LEU A 66 33.74 47.85 14.85
N GLY A 67 32.54 47.28 14.82
CA GLY A 67 31.30 47.96 15.23
C GLY A 67 30.72 48.91 14.18
N ALA A 68 31.03 48.71 12.88
CA ALA A 68 30.54 49.59 11.81
C ALA A 68 29.01 49.54 11.62
N LEU A 69 28.38 48.42 11.95
CA LEU A 69 26.96 48.19 11.67
C LEU A 69 26.05 49.17 12.41
N GLU A 70 26.37 49.52 13.66
CA GLU A 70 25.53 50.40 14.46
C GLU A 70 25.49 51.84 13.90
N PRO A 71 26.64 52.52 13.64
CA PRO A 71 26.62 53.79 12.92
C PRO A 71 25.92 53.72 11.56
N ILE A 72 26.19 52.69 10.74
CA ILE A 72 25.57 52.54 9.42
C ILE A 72 24.05 52.43 9.54
N SER A 73 23.54 51.64 10.49
CA SER A 73 22.09 51.46 10.71
C SER A 73 21.38 52.75 11.14
N ARG A 74 22.10 53.72 11.73
CA ARG A 74 21.54 55.05 12.01
C ARG A 74 21.58 55.94 10.77
N LEU A 75 22.67 55.87 10.00
CA LEU A 75 22.87 56.70 8.82
C LEU A 75 21.91 56.37 7.66
N ILE A 76 21.38 55.15 7.58
CA ILE A 76 20.34 54.82 6.60
C ILE A 76 19.02 55.58 6.83
N LYS A 77 18.83 56.21 7.99
CA LYS A 77 17.67 57.10 8.30
C LYS A 77 18.02 58.58 8.28
N HIS A 78 19.22 58.92 7.79
CA HIS A 78 19.70 60.30 7.83
C HIS A 78 18.86 61.18 6.89
N GLU A 79 18.57 62.42 7.30
CA GLU A 79 17.75 63.37 6.53
C GLU A 79 18.40 63.70 5.17
N ASP A 80 19.72 63.89 5.17
CA ASP A 80 20.51 64.14 3.95
C ASP A 80 20.53 62.91 3.01
N LYS A 81 20.02 63.09 1.78
CA LYS A 81 19.93 62.02 0.77
C LYS A 81 21.30 61.43 0.38
N PRO A 82 22.36 62.22 0.08
CA PRO A 82 23.69 61.69 -0.17
C PRO A 82 24.23 60.78 0.94
N VAL A 83 24.08 61.17 2.21
CA VAL A 83 24.52 60.36 3.35
C VAL A 83 23.72 59.06 3.41
N ARG A 84 22.40 59.14 3.32
CA ARG A 84 21.51 57.97 3.32
C ARG A 84 21.86 56.99 2.21
N ARG A 85 22.00 57.48 0.97
CA ARG A 85 22.45 56.68 -0.19
C ARG A 85 23.78 55.98 0.07
N SER A 86 24.79 56.70 0.55
CA SER A 86 26.11 56.14 0.81
C SER A 86 26.08 55.08 1.93
N ALA A 87 25.27 55.28 2.96
CA ALA A 87 25.10 54.31 4.04
C ALA A 87 24.38 53.03 3.56
N VAL A 88 23.34 53.16 2.73
CA VAL A 88 22.60 52.02 2.17
C VAL A 88 23.48 51.20 1.23
N MET A 89 24.32 51.84 0.40
CA MET A 89 25.31 51.16 -0.44
C MET A 89 26.23 50.26 0.39
N VAL A 90 26.77 50.81 1.48
CA VAL A 90 27.61 50.04 2.41
C VAL A 90 26.82 48.89 3.02
N LEU A 91 25.61 49.15 3.53
CA LEU A 91 24.75 48.14 4.16
C LEU A 91 24.43 46.97 3.23
N GLY A 92 24.09 47.26 1.97
CA GLY A 92 23.79 46.25 0.95
C GLY A 92 24.98 45.30 0.72
N VAL A 93 26.18 45.83 0.51
CA VAL A 93 27.38 45.01 0.22
C VAL A 93 27.83 44.18 1.43
N ILE A 94 27.79 44.74 2.63
CA ILE A 94 28.23 44.02 3.84
C ILE A 94 27.25 42.92 4.24
N SER A 95 25.96 43.06 3.91
CA SER A 95 24.90 42.08 4.26
C SER A 95 25.09 40.70 3.62
N ALA A 96 25.95 40.58 2.61
CA ALA A 96 26.31 39.30 2.02
C ALA A 96 27.01 38.35 3.00
N GLN A 97 27.72 38.87 4.02
CA GLN A 97 28.50 38.06 4.96
C GLN A 97 27.64 37.51 6.12
N ASN A 98 27.80 36.22 6.45
CA ASN A 98 26.90 35.50 7.35
C ASN A 98 26.85 36.02 8.81
N ASP A 99 27.95 36.51 9.37
CA ASP A 99 27.95 37.08 10.72
C ASP A 99 27.28 38.44 10.75
N VAL A 100 27.50 39.27 9.72
CA VAL A 100 26.78 40.53 9.50
C VAL A 100 25.28 40.28 9.49
N LYS A 101 24.78 39.25 8.78
CA LYS A 101 23.35 38.89 8.78
C LYS A 101 22.81 38.66 10.20
N LYS A 102 23.57 37.94 11.05
CA LYS A 102 23.19 37.67 12.45
C LYS A 102 23.16 38.95 13.28
N TYR A 103 24.11 39.87 13.07
CA TYR A 103 24.13 41.16 13.76
C TYR A 103 22.98 42.06 13.32
N LEU A 104 22.74 42.20 12.01
CA LEU A 104 21.65 43.01 11.45
C LEU A 104 20.27 42.53 11.93
N LYS A 105 20.09 41.21 12.06
CA LYS A 105 18.89 40.62 12.68
C LYS A 105 18.70 41.05 14.13
N LYS A 106 19.76 41.03 14.95
CA LYS A 106 19.68 41.48 16.36
C LYS A 106 19.36 42.97 16.49
N MET A 107 19.76 43.77 15.49
CA MET A 107 19.56 45.21 15.47
C MET A 107 18.19 45.65 14.91
N ASN A 108 17.36 44.70 14.45
CA ASN A 108 16.03 44.97 13.90
C ASN A 108 16.03 45.97 12.73
N VAL A 109 16.99 45.83 11.80
CA VAL A 109 17.18 46.80 10.70
C VAL A 109 16.09 46.70 9.60
N ILE A 110 15.39 45.56 9.50
CA ILE A 110 14.48 45.24 8.39
C ILE A 110 13.40 46.31 8.13
N PRO A 111 12.65 46.84 9.13
CA PRO A 111 11.62 47.85 8.86
C PRO A 111 12.21 49.11 8.24
N SER A 112 13.45 49.45 8.62
CA SER A 112 14.16 50.61 8.10
C SER A 112 14.67 50.39 6.68
N VAL A 113 14.92 49.14 6.29
CA VAL A 113 15.29 48.78 4.91
C VAL A 113 14.06 48.75 4.01
N ILE A 114 12.89 48.37 4.55
CA ILE A 114 11.61 48.40 3.81
C ILE A 114 11.18 49.84 3.51
N GLU A 115 11.32 50.76 4.48
CA GLU A 115 11.06 52.20 4.29
C GLU A 115 11.90 52.79 3.13
N LEU A 116 13.11 52.28 2.89
CA LEU A 116 13.96 52.70 1.78
C LEU A 116 13.50 52.18 0.40
N LEU A 117 12.49 51.30 0.34
CA LEU A 117 11.90 50.82 -0.90
C LEU A 117 10.73 51.71 -1.38
N GLU A 118 10.40 52.77 -0.64
CA GLU A 118 9.35 53.70 -1.02
C GLU A 118 9.63 54.35 -2.40
N PRO A 119 8.60 54.60 -3.23
CA PRO A 119 8.77 55.12 -4.58
C PRO A 119 9.51 56.46 -4.69
N GLU A 120 9.54 57.25 -3.61
CA GLU A 120 10.16 58.58 -3.53
C GLU A 120 11.70 58.55 -3.45
N GLU A 121 12.29 57.39 -3.16
CA GLU A 121 13.74 57.21 -3.06
C GLU A 121 14.42 57.01 -4.41
N ASP A 122 15.73 57.29 -4.44
CA ASP A 122 16.51 57.16 -5.67
C ASP A 122 16.74 55.68 -6.04
N VAL A 123 16.86 55.39 -7.34
CA VAL A 123 17.10 54.04 -7.88
C VAL A 123 18.28 53.32 -7.20
N VAL A 124 19.34 54.04 -6.85
CA VAL A 124 20.51 53.45 -6.15
C VAL A 124 20.18 53.06 -4.72
N ILE A 125 19.29 53.79 -4.03
CA ILE A 125 18.80 53.36 -2.72
C ILE A 125 18.00 52.07 -2.89
N HIS A 126 17.09 52.01 -3.87
CA HIS A 126 16.33 50.79 -4.17
C HIS A 126 17.23 49.60 -4.49
N GLU A 127 18.28 49.79 -5.28
CA GLU A 127 19.22 48.73 -5.69
C GLU A 127 19.87 48.08 -4.46
N PHE A 128 20.46 48.88 -3.58
CA PHE A 128 21.21 48.38 -2.44
C PHE A 128 20.31 48.01 -1.25
N ALA A 129 19.13 48.63 -1.10
CA ALA A 129 18.13 48.22 -0.10
C ALA A 129 17.53 46.86 -0.47
N SER A 130 17.11 46.66 -1.73
CA SER A 130 16.64 45.36 -2.21
C SER A 130 17.75 44.31 -2.21
N LEU A 131 19.01 44.67 -2.51
CA LEU A 131 20.16 43.77 -2.37
C LEU A 131 20.31 43.28 -0.92
N CYS A 132 20.20 44.20 0.05
CA CYS A 132 20.25 43.87 1.47
C CYS A 132 19.16 42.85 1.85
N LEU A 133 17.91 43.09 1.43
CA LEU A 133 16.81 42.16 1.68
C LEU A 133 16.98 40.82 0.96
N SER A 134 17.53 40.79 -0.25
CA SER A 134 17.78 39.55 -0.98
C SER A 134 18.72 38.61 -0.21
N PHE A 135 19.76 39.18 0.43
CA PHE A 135 20.68 38.41 1.26
C PHE A 135 20.11 38.03 2.62
N LEU A 136 19.31 38.90 3.24
CA LEU A 136 18.74 38.65 4.57
C LEU A 136 17.51 37.72 4.53
N SER A 137 16.74 37.75 3.43
CA SER A 137 15.55 36.91 3.23
C SER A 137 15.85 35.41 3.10
N SER A 138 17.12 35.01 3.01
CA SER A 138 17.50 33.60 3.15
C SER A 138 17.20 33.02 4.54
N GLU A 139 17.09 33.87 5.56
CA GLU A 139 16.83 33.48 6.95
C GLU A 139 15.32 33.44 7.28
N PRO A 140 14.77 32.32 7.80
CA PRO A 140 13.33 32.18 8.03
C PRO A 140 12.70 33.27 8.91
N SER A 141 13.40 33.75 9.93
CA SER A 141 12.88 34.81 10.81
C SER A 141 12.75 36.15 10.10
N VAL A 142 13.62 36.41 9.13
CA VAL A 142 13.59 37.67 8.36
C VAL A 142 12.43 37.64 7.39
N LYS A 143 12.12 36.49 6.79
CA LYS A 143 10.94 36.34 5.92
C LYS A 143 9.65 36.74 6.62
N VAL A 144 9.43 36.22 7.83
CA VAL A 144 8.27 36.56 8.67
C VAL A 144 8.26 38.06 8.98
N GLN A 145 9.42 38.63 9.28
CA GLN A 145 9.52 40.06 9.57
C GLN A 145 9.19 40.93 8.35
N ILE A 146 9.70 40.60 7.16
CA ILE A 146 9.41 41.35 5.93
C ILE A 146 7.91 41.35 5.65
N ILE A 147 7.24 40.20 5.84
CA ILE A 147 5.80 40.08 5.60
C ILE A 147 4.98 40.87 6.64
N ASN A 148 5.34 40.82 7.93
CA ASN A 148 4.63 41.56 8.98
C ASN A 148 4.74 43.08 8.86
N GLU A 149 5.78 43.56 8.19
CA GLU A 149 6.05 44.98 7.94
C GLU A 149 5.60 45.40 6.52
N ASP A 150 4.68 44.64 5.91
CA ASP A 150 4.10 44.88 4.58
C ASP A 150 5.13 45.06 3.44
N GLY A 151 6.35 44.53 3.62
CA GLY A 151 7.46 44.72 2.69
C GLY A 151 7.28 44.05 1.32
N LEU A 152 6.29 43.17 1.16
CA LEU A 152 6.01 42.52 -0.12
C LEU A 152 5.43 43.51 -1.15
N GLU A 153 4.63 44.49 -0.72
CA GLU A 153 4.00 45.47 -1.61
C GLU A 153 5.05 46.39 -2.28
N PRO A 154 5.99 47.03 -1.56
CA PRO A 154 7.09 47.77 -2.19
C PRO A 154 7.94 46.92 -3.12
N LEU A 155 8.25 45.68 -2.74
CA LEU A 155 9.04 44.76 -3.57
C LEU A 155 8.34 44.43 -4.90
N ILE A 156 7.02 44.24 -4.89
CA ILE A 156 6.22 44.04 -6.12
C ILE A 156 6.26 45.31 -6.99
N GLY A 157 6.13 46.50 -6.39
CA GLY A 157 6.23 47.77 -7.10
C GLY A 157 7.56 47.94 -7.83
N LEU A 158 8.68 47.56 -7.18
CA LEU A 158 10.03 47.65 -7.74
C LEU A 158 10.30 46.68 -8.91
N LEU A 159 9.45 45.67 -9.15
CA LEU A 159 9.55 44.81 -10.35
C LEU A 159 9.34 45.61 -11.65
N SER A 160 8.70 46.78 -11.58
CA SER A 160 8.52 47.68 -12.73
C SER A 160 9.69 48.65 -12.95
N SER A 161 10.75 48.58 -12.13
CA SER A 161 11.90 49.49 -12.23
C SER A 161 12.59 49.43 -13.59
N ALA A 162 13.14 50.56 -14.06
CA ALA A 162 13.97 50.56 -15.27
C ALA A 162 15.32 49.85 -15.05
N ASP A 163 15.76 49.73 -13.80
CA ASP A 163 17.05 49.18 -13.43
C ASP A 163 16.99 47.64 -13.27
N PRO A 164 17.87 46.88 -13.96
CA PRO A 164 17.85 45.43 -13.93
C PRO A 164 18.30 44.84 -12.59
N ASP A 165 19.20 45.50 -11.85
CA ASP A 165 19.68 45.03 -10.56
C ASP A 165 18.59 45.20 -9.50
N VAL A 166 17.87 46.33 -9.51
CA VAL A 166 16.66 46.54 -8.67
C VAL A 166 15.61 45.45 -8.93
N LYS A 167 15.32 45.17 -10.21
CA LYS A 167 14.37 44.11 -10.60
C LYS A 167 14.81 42.76 -10.08
N LYS A 168 16.07 42.38 -10.33
CA LYS A 168 16.63 41.08 -9.95
C LYS A 168 16.63 40.91 -8.44
N ASN A 169 17.11 41.89 -7.68
CA ASN A 169 17.21 41.81 -6.22
C ASN A 169 15.83 41.76 -5.55
N SER A 170 14.87 42.56 -6.05
CA SER A 170 13.48 42.53 -5.57
C SER A 170 12.84 41.18 -5.85
N LEU A 171 13.01 40.65 -7.06
CA LEU A 171 12.52 39.34 -7.46
C LEU A 171 13.16 38.20 -6.65
N GLU A 172 14.45 38.28 -6.33
CA GLU A 172 15.17 37.30 -5.50
C GLU A 172 14.64 37.29 -4.07
N THR A 173 14.36 38.48 -3.52
CA THR A 173 13.69 38.60 -2.22
C THR A 173 12.30 37.97 -2.26
N ILE A 174 11.48 38.28 -3.27
CA ILE A 174 10.15 37.68 -3.44
C ILE A 174 10.26 36.14 -3.56
N TYR A 175 11.19 35.63 -4.37
CA TYR A 175 11.43 34.20 -4.55
C TYR A 175 11.71 33.51 -3.20
N ASN A 176 12.53 34.13 -2.34
CA ASN A 176 12.84 33.62 -1.01
C ASN A 176 11.61 33.62 -0.09
N LEU A 177 10.76 34.65 -0.16
CA LEU A 177 9.54 34.77 0.63
C LEU A 177 8.49 33.71 0.23
N VAL A 178 8.23 33.55 -1.07
CA VAL A 178 7.21 32.62 -1.58
C VAL A 178 7.55 31.14 -1.39
N GLN A 179 8.74 30.80 -0.88
CA GLN A 179 9.00 29.46 -0.39
C GLN A 179 8.04 29.08 0.75
N ASP A 180 7.59 30.06 1.55
CA ASP A 180 6.64 29.87 2.63
C ASP A 180 5.19 30.01 2.12
N PHE A 181 4.31 29.10 2.56
CA PHE A 181 2.92 29.03 2.07
C PHE A 181 2.13 30.33 2.27
N TYR A 182 2.32 31.02 3.40
CA TYR A 182 1.59 32.26 3.70
C TYR A 182 1.90 33.37 2.69
N SER A 183 3.17 33.55 2.30
CA SER A 183 3.58 34.59 1.35
C SER A 183 3.02 34.40 -0.06
N ARG A 184 2.64 33.17 -0.42
CA ARG A 184 2.03 32.85 -1.73
C ARG A 184 0.58 33.35 -1.84
N ALA A 185 -0.16 33.40 -0.74
CA ALA A 185 -1.49 34.01 -0.73
C ALA A 185 -1.38 35.53 -0.87
N VAL A 186 -0.48 36.15 -0.09
CA VAL A 186 -0.28 37.61 -0.07
C VAL A 186 0.15 38.14 -1.44
N ILE A 187 1.03 37.44 -2.18
CA ILE A 187 1.43 37.88 -3.53
C ILE A 187 0.25 37.91 -4.51
N CYS A 188 -0.73 37.02 -4.36
CA CYS A 188 -1.96 37.04 -5.16
C CYS A 188 -2.89 38.19 -4.76
N GLU A 189 -3.06 38.45 -3.47
CA GLU A 189 -3.86 39.58 -2.95
C GLU A 189 -3.33 40.94 -3.43
N LEU A 190 -2.00 41.06 -3.54
CA LEU A 190 -1.31 42.26 -4.01
C LEU A 190 -1.18 42.35 -5.56
N ASN A 191 -1.87 41.49 -6.31
CA ASN A 191 -1.79 41.42 -7.78
C ASN A 191 -0.37 41.26 -8.34
N GLY A 192 0.53 40.60 -7.59
CA GLY A 192 1.94 40.44 -7.96
C GLY A 192 2.20 39.54 -9.17
N ILE A 193 1.18 38.80 -9.64
CA ILE A 193 1.31 37.89 -10.79
C ILE A 193 1.51 38.65 -12.11
N ALA A 194 0.83 39.79 -12.30
CA ALA A 194 0.94 40.56 -13.53
C ALA A 194 2.35 41.17 -13.72
N PRO A 195 2.97 41.82 -12.71
CA PRO A 195 4.37 42.25 -12.80
C PRO A 195 5.35 41.10 -13.07
N LEU A 196 5.13 39.92 -12.47
CA LEU A 196 5.96 38.74 -12.74
C LEU A 196 5.87 38.29 -14.20
N LEU A 197 4.67 38.24 -14.79
CA LEU A 197 4.50 37.90 -16.20
C LEU A 197 5.23 38.89 -17.13
N GLU A 198 5.23 40.17 -16.80
CA GLU A 198 5.94 41.18 -17.60
C GLU A 198 7.47 40.99 -17.54
N LEU A 199 8.02 40.55 -16.41
CA LEU A 199 9.44 40.24 -16.28
C LEU A 199 9.91 39.07 -17.17
N LEU A 200 9.00 38.21 -17.65
CA LEU A 200 9.36 37.18 -18.61
C LEU A 200 9.76 37.75 -19.98
N LYS A 201 9.42 39.01 -20.28
CA LYS A 201 9.84 39.73 -21.50
C LYS A 201 11.16 40.47 -21.33
N SER A 202 11.84 40.33 -20.19
CA SER A 202 13.11 41.00 -19.92
C SER A 202 14.21 40.57 -20.88
N ASP A 203 15.05 41.51 -21.31
CA ASP A 203 16.26 41.24 -22.11
C ASP A 203 17.35 40.47 -21.32
N TYR A 204 17.17 40.29 -20.01
CA TYR A 204 18.14 39.65 -19.12
C TYR A 204 17.70 38.22 -18.75
N PRO A 205 18.40 37.18 -19.24
CA PRO A 205 18.01 35.78 -18.99
C PRO A 205 17.95 35.40 -17.50
N VAL A 206 18.80 36.01 -16.68
CA VAL A 206 18.82 35.78 -15.21
C VAL A 206 17.49 36.19 -14.58
N ILE A 207 16.90 37.30 -15.04
CA ILE A 207 15.59 37.76 -14.55
C ILE A 207 14.50 36.82 -15.04
N GLN A 208 14.48 36.46 -16.33
CA GLN A 208 13.50 35.53 -16.88
C GLN A 208 13.50 34.19 -16.15
N GLN A 209 14.69 33.62 -15.91
CA GLN A 209 14.84 32.34 -15.21
C GLN A 209 14.34 32.42 -13.75
N LEU A 210 14.73 33.47 -13.03
CA LEU A 210 14.29 33.66 -11.64
C LEU A 210 12.77 33.88 -11.57
N THR A 211 12.19 34.58 -12.54
CA THR A 211 10.74 34.78 -12.65
C THR A 211 10.02 33.45 -12.84
N LEU A 212 10.50 32.59 -13.75
CA LEU A 212 9.91 31.26 -13.96
C LEU A 212 10.00 30.38 -12.70
N LYS A 213 11.12 30.44 -11.96
CA LYS A 213 11.27 29.73 -10.68
C LYS A 213 10.29 30.24 -9.61
N THR A 214 10.09 31.56 -9.54
CA THR A 214 9.08 32.17 -8.67
C THR A 214 7.68 31.72 -9.06
N LEU A 215 7.31 31.83 -10.33
CA LEU A 215 6.03 31.37 -10.87
C LEU A 215 5.80 29.87 -10.61
N ALA A 216 6.83 29.03 -10.78
CA ALA A 216 6.75 27.60 -10.54
C ALA A 216 6.52 27.26 -9.07
N THR A 217 6.99 28.10 -8.15
CA THR A 217 6.77 27.94 -6.71
C THR A 217 5.34 28.32 -6.34
N ILE A 218 4.85 29.47 -6.80
CA ILE A 218 3.52 29.99 -6.43
C ILE A 218 2.38 29.24 -7.13
N THR A 219 2.60 28.70 -8.33
CA THR A 219 1.57 27.90 -9.05
C THR A 219 1.26 26.55 -8.41
N SER A 220 1.95 26.16 -7.33
CA SER A 220 1.48 25.05 -6.47
C SER A 220 0.10 25.33 -5.89
N ASP A 221 -0.27 26.61 -5.75
CA ASP A 221 -1.49 27.04 -5.09
C ASP A 221 -2.58 27.36 -6.12
N ALA A 222 -3.83 27.00 -5.81
CA ALA A 222 -4.94 27.07 -6.76
C ALA A 222 -5.27 28.51 -7.18
N GLU A 223 -5.23 29.46 -6.24
CA GLU A 223 -5.51 30.88 -6.49
C GLU A 223 -4.54 31.47 -7.51
N THR A 224 -3.25 31.15 -7.38
CA THR A 224 -2.24 31.62 -8.33
C THR A 224 -2.42 31.01 -9.72
N ARG A 225 -2.82 29.74 -9.82
CA ARG A 225 -3.15 29.12 -11.12
C ARG A 225 -4.32 29.81 -11.81
N MET A 226 -5.36 30.15 -11.04
CA MET A 226 -6.52 30.90 -11.56
C MET A 226 -6.11 32.29 -12.04
N ALA A 227 -5.33 33.04 -11.25
CA ALA A 227 -4.84 34.36 -11.63
C ALA A 227 -3.96 34.31 -12.90
N LEU A 228 -3.07 33.32 -13.01
CA LEU A 228 -2.23 33.14 -14.19
C LEU A 228 -3.07 32.86 -15.46
N ARG A 229 -4.15 32.08 -15.31
CA ARG A 229 -5.10 31.76 -16.39
C ARG A 229 -5.88 33.00 -16.83
N GLU A 230 -6.34 33.83 -15.90
CA GLU A 230 -7.07 35.08 -16.18
C GLU A 230 -6.20 36.14 -16.87
N LEU A 231 -4.89 36.13 -16.60
CA LEU A 231 -3.90 37.03 -17.19
C LEU A 231 -3.31 36.51 -18.51
N GLU A 232 -3.91 35.48 -19.12
CA GLU A 232 -3.42 34.84 -20.36
C GLU A 232 -1.95 34.37 -20.27
N GLY A 233 -1.44 34.14 -19.05
CA GLY A 233 -0.02 33.83 -18.82
C GLY A 233 0.41 32.50 -19.42
N LEU A 234 -0.53 31.57 -19.61
CA LEU A 234 -0.25 30.27 -20.25
C LEU A 234 0.05 30.39 -21.74
N ASP A 235 -0.63 31.29 -22.46
CA ASP A 235 -0.38 31.47 -23.89
C ASP A 235 1.04 31.99 -24.11
N TYR A 236 1.49 32.94 -23.28
CA TYR A 236 2.86 33.44 -23.29
C TYR A 236 3.89 32.33 -23.01
N LEU A 237 3.64 31.49 -21.99
CA LEU A 237 4.54 30.37 -21.67
C LEU A 237 4.61 29.35 -22.81
N ILE A 238 3.50 29.09 -23.51
CA ILE A 238 3.46 28.14 -24.64
C ILE A 238 4.12 28.74 -25.89
N GLU A 239 4.00 30.05 -26.11
CA GLU A 239 4.78 30.77 -27.13
C GLU A 239 6.29 30.70 -26.84
N MET A 240 6.69 30.87 -25.58
CA MET A 240 8.09 30.73 -25.14
C MET A 240 8.66 29.35 -25.45
N LEU A 241 7.87 28.28 -25.31
CA LEU A 241 8.31 26.94 -25.71
C LEU A 241 8.59 26.87 -27.22
N GLY A 242 7.80 27.58 -28.04
CA GLY A 242 8.01 27.64 -29.50
C GLY A 242 9.26 28.42 -29.93
N ALA A 243 9.85 29.23 -29.05
CA ALA A 243 11.04 30.03 -29.31
C ALA A 243 12.31 29.22 -29.05
N ASN A 244 13.06 28.89 -30.11
CA ASN A 244 14.27 28.04 -30.02
C ASN A 244 15.42 28.73 -29.26
N ASP A 245 15.48 30.06 -29.29
CA ASP A 245 16.45 30.89 -28.59
C ASP A 245 16.26 30.90 -27.07
N LEU A 246 15.08 30.49 -26.58
CA LEU A 246 14.75 30.40 -25.15
C LEU A 246 14.81 28.97 -24.60
N SER A 247 15.51 28.06 -25.30
CA SER A 247 15.57 26.63 -24.94
C SER A 247 16.06 26.37 -23.50
N ASP A 248 16.95 27.21 -22.96
CA ASP A 248 17.44 27.12 -21.57
C ASP A 248 16.33 27.38 -20.53
N LEU A 249 15.28 28.11 -20.91
CA LEU A 249 14.14 28.45 -20.04
C LEU A 249 12.98 27.45 -20.15
N HIS A 250 12.98 26.59 -21.17
CA HIS A 250 11.87 25.66 -21.44
C HIS A 250 11.58 24.72 -20.27
N VAL A 251 12.62 24.30 -19.53
CA VAL A 251 12.46 23.43 -18.34
C VAL A 251 11.65 24.13 -17.25
N ASP A 252 11.99 25.38 -16.94
CA ASP A 252 11.31 26.15 -15.89
C ASP A 252 9.90 26.56 -16.36
N ALA A 253 9.74 26.93 -17.64
CA ALA A 253 8.42 27.23 -18.23
C ALA A 253 7.47 26.01 -18.22
N LEU A 254 7.98 24.82 -18.58
CA LEU A 254 7.20 23.59 -18.52
C LEU A 254 6.78 23.23 -17.09
N LEU A 255 7.57 23.59 -16.09
CA LEU A 255 7.21 23.36 -14.69
C LEU A 255 6.02 24.23 -14.28
N VAL A 256 6.01 25.51 -14.67
CA VAL A 256 4.86 26.41 -14.45
C VAL A 256 3.61 25.86 -15.15
N ILE A 257 3.72 25.53 -16.44
CA ILE A 257 2.62 24.93 -17.22
C ILE A 257 2.13 23.65 -16.53
N SER A 258 3.04 22.75 -16.16
CA SER A 258 2.73 21.47 -15.53
C SER A 258 1.92 21.60 -14.24
N ASN A 259 2.18 22.62 -13.42
CA ASN A 259 1.38 22.91 -12.23
C ASN A 259 -0.02 23.40 -12.62
N CYS A 260 -0.11 24.28 -13.62
CA CYS A 260 -1.38 24.81 -14.12
C CYS A 260 -2.30 23.74 -14.73
N LEU A 261 -1.77 22.68 -15.35
CA LEU A 261 -2.58 21.64 -15.99
C LEU A 261 -3.33 20.72 -15.01
N GLU A 262 -3.07 20.81 -13.70
CA GLU A 262 -3.89 20.11 -12.70
C GLU A 262 -5.32 20.65 -12.65
N ASP A 263 -5.49 21.92 -13.02
CA ASP A 263 -6.77 22.60 -13.07
C ASP A 263 -7.56 22.24 -14.33
N GLU A 264 -8.86 22.00 -14.15
CA GLU A 264 -9.76 21.56 -15.22
C GLU A 264 -10.01 22.67 -16.23
N ASP A 265 -10.30 23.89 -15.76
CA ASP A 265 -10.63 25.01 -16.64
C ASP A 265 -9.41 25.41 -17.47
N THR A 266 -8.22 25.33 -16.88
CA THR A 266 -6.94 25.50 -17.59
C THR A 266 -6.80 24.48 -18.72
N MET A 267 -7.06 23.20 -18.44
CA MET A 267 -6.99 22.15 -19.46
C MET A 267 -8.01 22.34 -20.59
N GLN A 268 -9.22 22.83 -20.28
CA GLN A 268 -10.22 23.17 -21.29
C GLN A 268 -9.78 24.38 -22.14
N LEU A 269 -9.18 25.39 -21.52
CA LEU A 269 -8.67 26.57 -22.22
C LEU A 269 -7.58 26.18 -23.22
N ILE A 270 -6.56 25.44 -22.79
CA ILE A 270 -5.44 25.06 -23.67
C ILE A 270 -5.85 24.06 -24.76
N GLN A 271 -6.92 23.30 -24.55
CA GLN A 271 -7.55 22.51 -25.60
C GLN A 271 -8.18 23.42 -26.67
N GLN A 272 -8.92 24.45 -26.26
CA GLN A 272 -9.60 25.37 -27.19
C GLN A 272 -8.62 26.24 -27.98
N THR A 273 -7.50 26.65 -27.38
CA THR A 273 -6.46 27.46 -28.04
C THR A 273 -5.52 26.64 -28.93
N GLY A 274 -5.63 25.30 -28.94
CA GLY A 274 -4.72 24.39 -29.66
C GLY A 274 -3.33 24.28 -29.02
N ALA A 275 -3.16 24.86 -27.83
CA ALA A 275 -1.90 24.89 -27.12
C ALA A 275 -1.53 23.52 -26.52
N LEU A 276 -2.54 22.67 -26.27
CA LEU A 276 -2.34 21.26 -25.91
C LEU A 276 -1.62 20.47 -27.02
N ASP A 277 -1.93 20.70 -28.29
CA ASP A 277 -1.27 20.02 -29.42
C ASP A 277 0.22 20.39 -29.49
N LYS A 278 0.57 21.65 -29.19
CA LYS A 278 1.97 22.08 -29.08
C LYS A 278 2.67 21.33 -27.96
N LEU A 279 2.08 21.25 -26.76
CA LEU A 279 2.66 20.50 -25.63
C LEU A 279 2.89 19.02 -25.98
N MET A 280 1.93 18.40 -26.66
CA MET A 280 2.02 17.03 -27.16
C MET A 280 3.15 16.86 -28.19
N GLN A 281 3.32 17.82 -29.09
CA GLN A 281 4.43 17.85 -30.03
C GLN A 281 5.78 17.99 -29.31
N PHE A 282 5.87 18.83 -28.27
CA PHE A 282 7.07 18.95 -27.44
C PHE A 282 7.42 17.64 -26.76
N ALA A 283 6.46 16.96 -26.14
CA ALA A 283 6.67 15.64 -25.53
C ALA A 283 7.19 14.60 -26.54
N ARG A 284 6.82 14.73 -27.82
CA ARG A 284 7.23 13.79 -28.87
C ARG A 284 8.56 14.12 -29.54
N THR A 285 8.88 15.39 -29.72
CA THR A 285 9.95 15.83 -30.67
C THR A 285 11.04 16.70 -30.06
N ALA A 286 10.93 17.06 -28.76
CA ALA A 286 11.98 17.83 -28.10
C ALA A 286 13.32 17.10 -28.16
N THR A 287 14.37 17.83 -28.55
CA THR A 287 15.74 17.30 -28.70
C THR A 287 16.45 17.16 -27.35
N LEU A 288 16.15 18.05 -26.41
CA LEU A 288 16.70 18.04 -25.06
C LEU A 288 15.90 17.06 -24.18
N VAL A 289 16.61 16.06 -23.64
CA VAL A 289 16.03 15.01 -22.79
C VAL A 289 15.27 15.60 -21.60
N ASP A 290 15.83 16.60 -20.93
CA ASP A 290 15.20 17.22 -19.75
C ASP A 290 13.89 17.93 -20.10
N VAL A 291 13.85 18.63 -21.24
CA VAL A 291 12.64 19.30 -21.75
C VAL A 291 11.58 18.26 -22.11
N GLN A 292 11.98 17.20 -22.83
CA GLN A 292 11.08 16.12 -23.20
C GLN A 292 10.48 15.45 -21.96
N ARG A 293 11.31 15.11 -20.96
CA ARG A 293 10.88 14.53 -19.69
C ARG A 293 9.90 15.45 -18.96
N LYS A 294 10.17 16.76 -18.89
CA LYS A 294 9.27 17.74 -18.25
C LYS A 294 7.94 17.89 -18.98
N ALA A 295 7.92 17.80 -20.31
CA ALA A 295 6.68 17.80 -21.08
C ALA A 295 5.84 16.54 -20.81
N VAL A 296 6.46 15.36 -20.72
CA VAL A 296 5.75 14.13 -20.32
C VAL A 296 5.25 14.23 -18.86
N ASN A 297 6.04 14.84 -17.98
CA ASN A 297 5.60 15.09 -16.61
C ASN A 297 4.40 16.05 -16.52
N ALA A 298 4.32 17.05 -17.42
CA ALA A 298 3.15 17.91 -17.53
C ALA A 298 1.89 17.10 -17.91
N ILE A 299 2.02 16.16 -18.84
CA ILE A 299 0.94 15.21 -19.20
C ILE A 299 0.56 14.34 -17.99
N LEU A 300 1.54 13.81 -17.26
CA LEU A 300 1.31 12.99 -16.06
C LEU A 300 0.55 13.77 -14.97
N ARG A 301 0.95 15.01 -14.69
CA ARG A 301 0.25 15.86 -13.71
C ARG A 301 -1.17 16.21 -14.15
N ALA A 302 -1.33 16.59 -15.42
CA ALA A 302 -2.65 16.82 -16.00
C ALA A 302 -3.55 15.59 -15.85
N ALA A 303 -3.00 14.40 -16.11
CA ALA A 303 -3.70 13.14 -16.02
C ALA A 303 -4.12 12.76 -14.59
N GLN A 304 -3.64 13.41 -13.52
CA GLN A 304 -4.13 13.11 -12.16
C GLN A 304 -5.63 13.40 -12.01
N ASN A 305 -6.15 14.39 -12.75
CA ASN A 305 -7.58 14.72 -12.76
C ASN A 305 -8.36 13.84 -13.75
N SER A 306 -9.45 13.23 -13.28
CA SER A 306 -10.29 12.31 -14.08
C SER A 306 -10.89 12.92 -15.34
N LYS A 307 -11.22 14.22 -15.37
CA LYS A 307 -11.76 14.90 -16.56
C LYS A 307 -10.65 15.22 -17.56
N ASN A 308 -9.49 15.65 -17.07
CA ASN A 308 -8.32 15.90 -17.90
C ASN A 308 -7.85 14.64 -18.62
N LYS A 309 -7.97 13.44 -18.00
CA LYS A 309 -7.74 12.15 -18.70
C LYS A 309 -8.58 12.00 -19.97
N LYS A 310 -9.84 12.47 -19.96
CA LYS A 310 -10.71 12.40 -21.15
C LYS A 310 -10.25 13.37 -22.23
N ILE A 311 -9.90 14.60 -21.86
CA ILE A 311 -9.33 15.59 -22.79
C ILE A 311 -8.06 15.02 -23.44
N LEU A 312 -7.14 14.47 -22.65
CA LEU A 312 -5.89 13.87 -23.15
C LEU A 312 -6.16 12.66 -24.07
N HIS A 313 -7.14 11.82 -23.74
CA HIS A 313 -7.58 10.71 -24.59
C HIS A 313 -8.08 11.19 -25.96
N ASP A 314 -8.93 12.22 -25.97
CA ASP A 314 -9.51 12.76 -27.20
C ASP A 314 -8.44 13.35 -28.14
N HIS A 315 -7.27 13.75 -27.60
CA HIS A 315 -6.11 14.21 -28.36
C HIS A 315 -5.09 13.10 -28.69
N GLY A 316 -5.39 11.83 -28.38
CA GLY A 316 -4.57 10.69 -28.77
C GLY A 316 -3.23 10.59 -28.03
N VAL A 317 -3.18 11.05 -26.76
CA VAL A 317 -1.98 10.98 -25.89
C VAL A 317 -1.38 9.57 -25.81
N GLU A 318 -2.22 8.53 -25.92
CA GLU A 318 -1.79 7.14 -25.77
C GLU A 318 -0.73 6.74 -26.81
N LYS A 319 -0.86 7.23 -28.05
CA LYS A 319 0.10 6.94 -29.11
C LYS A 319 1.45 7.62 -28.85
N ILE A 320 1.43 8.81 -28.24
CA ILE A 320 2.64 9.55 -27.88
C ILE A 320 3.37 8.81 -26.75
N LEU A 321 2.66 8.51 -25.66
CA LEU A 321 3.24 7.82 -24.51
C LEU A 321 3.83 6.45 -24.88
N VAL A 322 3.15 5.68 -25.74
CA VAL A 322 3.69 4.40 -26.21
C VAL A 322 4.91 4.59 -27.12
N GLY A 323 4.94 5.65 -27.94
CA GLY A 323 6.10 5.97 -28.77
C GLY A 323 7.35 6.26 -27.93
N LEU A 324 7.18 6.86 -26.75
CA LEU A 324 8.24 7.22 -25.82
C LEU A 324 8.79 6.02 -25.01
N LEU A 325 8.18 4.84 -25.15
CA LEU A 325 8.72 3.59 -24.58
C LEU A 325 9.86 3.00 -25.43
N GLY A 326 10.25 3.67 -26.51
CA GLY A 326 11.37 3.28 -27.38
C GLY A 326 12.75 3.35 -26.68
N PRO A 327 13.84 3.03 -27.39
CA PRO A 327 15.18 2.88 -26.81
C PRO A 327 15.83 4.19 -26.31
N ASP A 328 15.10 5.31 -26.29
CA ASP A 328 15.63 6.66 -26.13
C ASP A 328 16.38 6.90 -24.81
N ASN A 329 15.64 7.07 -23.71
CA ASN A 329 16.21 7.46 -22.42
C ASN A 329 15.41 6.83 -21.27
N ALA A 330 16.11 6.33 -20.25
CA ALA A 330 15.49 5.63 -19.12
C ALA A 330 14.51 6.51 -18.33
N ASP A 331 14.87 7.76 -18.01
CA ASP A 331 14.01 8.67 -17.26
C ASP A 331 12.72 9.00 -18.02
N ILE A 332 12.82 9.12 -19.35
CA ILE A 332 11.66 9.36 -20.23
C ILE A 332 10.77 8.13 -20.25
N ARG A 333 11.35 6.94 -20.39
CA ARG A 333 10.61 5.67 -20.33
C ARG A 333 9.89 5.48 -19.00
N GLU A 334 10.56 5.79 -17.90
CA GLU A 334 9.98 5.75 -16.56
C GLU A 334 8.79 6.70 -16.45
N THR A 335 8.99 7.98 -16.77
CA THR A 335 7.93 9.00 -16.70
C THR A 335 6.76 8.65 -17.62
N ALA A 336 7.03 8.11 -18.82
CA ALA A 336 6.00 7.64 -19.73
C ALA A 336 5.22 6.44 -19.17
N CYS A 337 5.88 5.47 -18.52
CA CYS A 337 5.20 4.36 -17.86
C CYS A 337 4.29 4.84 -16.71
N LEU A 338 4.75 5.81 -15.92
CA LEU A 338 3.93 6.43 -14.88
C LEU A 338 2.71 7.15 -15.47
N ALA A 339 2.88 7.91 -16.56
CA ALA A 339 1.78 8.55 -17.26
C ALA A 339 0.76 7.54 -17.81
N ILE A 340 1.24 6.42 -18.39
CA ILE A 340 0.37 5.32 -18.85
C ILE A 340 -0.41 4.72 -17.69
N THR A 341 0.23 4.53 -16.53
CA THR A 341 -0.42 3.98 -15.32
C THR A 341 -1.63 4.83 -14.91
N VAL A 342 -1.45 6.15 -14.81
CA VAL A 342 -2.51 7.08 -14.39
C VAL A 342 -3.60 7.19 -15.46
N MET A 343 -3.21 7.23 -16.75
CA MET A 343 -4.17 7.25 -17.85
C MET A 343 -4.99 5.96 -17.94
N CYS A 344 -4.46 4.80 -17.52
CA CYS A 344 -5.19 3.53 -17.50
C CYS A 344 -6.36 3.52 -16.49
N GLU A 345 -6.47 4.49 -15.58
CA GLU A 345 -7.66 4.63 -14.74
C GLU A 345 -8.90 5.06 -15.56
N ASN A 346 -8.69 5.68 -16.72
CA ASN A 346 -9.75 5.95 -17.69
C ASN A 346 -9.97 4.74 -18.59
N GLU A 347 -11.19 4.20 -18.64
CA GLU A 347 -11.47 2.95 -19.35
C GLU A 347 -11.24 3.07 -20.87
N SER A 348 -11.54 4.23 -21.49
CA SER A 348 -11.30 4.45 -22.92
C SER A 348 -9.80 4.40 -23.25
N SER A 349 -8.98 5.07 -22.44
CA SER A 349 -7.51 5.04 -22.58
C SER A 349 -6.96 3.64 -22.32
N LYS A 350 -7.46 2.94 -21.31
CA LYS A 350 -7.08 1.56 -21.00
C LYS A 350 -7.31 0.62 -22.20
N VAL A 351 -8.44 0.76 -22.90
CA VAL A 351 -8.74 0.00 -24.14
C VAL A 351 -7.78 0.39 -25.26
N SER A 352 -7.50 1.69 -25.43
CA SER A 352 -6.53 2.18 -26.44
C SER A 352 -5.12 1.63 -26.21
N PHE A 353 -4.65 1.59 -24.95
CA PHE A 353 -3.36 1.01 -24.58
C PHE A 353 -3.29 -0.51 -24.76
N GLY A 354 -4.42 -1.20 -24.78
CA GLY A 354 -4.47 -2.67 -24.91
C GLY A 354 -3.73 -3.23 -26.12
N LYS A 355 -3.65 -2.48 -27.22
CA LYS A 355 -2.90 -2.85 -28.43
C LYS A 355 -1.37 -2.77 -28.24
N TRP A 356 -0.91 -2.17 -27.14
CA TRP A 356 0.47 -1.77 -26.89
C TRP A 356 1.08 -2.44 -25.66
N GLY A 357 0.53 -3.58 -25.22
CA GLY A 357 1.14 -4.37 -24.13
C GLY A 357 2.54 -4.91 -24.46
N LYS A 358 2.90 -5.04 -25.75
CA LYS A 358 4.20 -5.57 -26.17
C LYS A 358 5.40 -4.69 -25.77
N PRO A 359 5.43 -3.38 -26.04
CA PRO A 359 6.47 -2.48 -25.54
C PRO A 359 6.73 -2.62 -24.03
N LEU A 360 5.68 -2.63 -23.20
CA LEU A 360 5.83 -2.75 -21.75
C LEU A 360 6.45 -4.09 -21.32
N VAL A 361 6.05 -5.20 -21.97
CA VAL A 361 6.68 -6.51 -21.75
C VAL A 361 8.16 -6.52 -22.15
N GLN A 362 8.54 -5.78 -23.20
CA GLN A 362 9.94 -5.66 -23.62
C GLN A 362 10.79 -4.86 -22.62
N LEU A 363 10.23 -3.81 -22.00
CA LEU A 363 10.91 -3.05 -20.94
C LEU A 363 11.21 -3.92 -19.72
N LEU A 364 10.27 -4.79 -19.32
CA LEU A 364 10.50 -5.75 -18.24
C LEU A 364 11.71 -6.67 -18.47
N GLN A 365 12.07 -6.94 -19.72
CA GLN A 365 13.19 -7.84 -20.05
C GLN A 365 14.53 -7.10 -20.20
N ASN A 366 14.51 -5.86 -20.71
CA ASN A 366 15.71 -5.21 -21.23
C ASN A 366 16.19 -3.99 -20.43
N ASP A 367 15.39 -3.49 -19.48
CA ASP A 367 15.72 -2.30 -18.70
C ASP A 367 16.18 -2.61 -17.27
N TYR A 368 16.58 -1.57 -16.53
CA TYR A 368 17.03 -1.67 -15.15
C TYR A 368 16.05 -1.03 -14.16
N GLY A 369 16.04 -1.55 -12.93
CA GLY A 369 15.54 -0.89 -11.73
C GLY A 369 14.19 -0.16 -11.85
N GLU A 370 14.24 1.17 -11.86
CA GLU A 370 13.07 2.07 -11.84
C GLU A 370 12.18 1.90 -13.06
N VAL A 371 12.76 1.74 -14.26
CA VAL A 371 11.97 1.57 -15.49
C VAL A 371 11.21 0.24 -15.47
N LYS A 372 11.83 -0.84 -14.96
CA LYS A 372 11.15 -2.13 -14.78
C LYS A 372 9.96 -2.01 -13.82
N GLU A 373 10.13 -1.29 -12.73
CA GLU A 373 9.09 -1.07 -11.72
C GLU A 373 7.92 -0.27 -12.30
N ALA A 374 8.21 0.86 -12.96
CA ALA A 374 7.21 1.67 -13.63
C ALA A 374 6.49 0.89 -14.74
N ALA A 375 7.20 0.07 -15.52
CA ALA A 375 6.60 -0.79 -16.54
C ALA A 375 5.70 -1.89 -15.93
N ALA A 376 6.11 -2.51 -14.83
CA ALA A 376 5.31 -3.50 -14.10
C ALA A 376 4.04 -2.86 -13.52
N LEU A 377 4.17 -1.67 -12.95
CA LEU A 377 3.04 -0.88 -12.45
C LEU A 377 2.06 -0.55 -13.57
N ALA A 378 2.55 -0.05 -14.72
CA ALA A 378 1.73 0.24 -15.89
C ALA A 378 0.99 -1.00 -16.40
N LEU A 379 1.66 -2.16 -16.48
CA LEU A 379 1.03 -3.43 -16.84
C LEU A 379 -0.04 -3.87 -15.84
N SER A 380 0.18 -3.63 -14.54
CA SER A 380 -0.80 -3.97 -13.50
C SER A 380 -2.09 -3.16 -13.68
N SER A 381 -1.98 -1.85 -13.93
CA SER A 381 -3.13 -0.99 -14.22
C SER A 381 -3.80 -1.34 -15.55
N LEU A 382 -3.01 -1.67 -16.57
CA LEU A 382 -3.51 -2.06 -17.90
C LEU A 382 -4.33 -3.35 -17.86
N THR A 383 -3.93 -4.33 -17.06
CA THR A 383 -4.59 -5.64 -16.93
C THR A 383 -5.75 -5.64 -15.94
N THR A 384 -5.83 -4.65 -15.05
CA THR A 384 -6.87 -4.56 -14.01
C THR A 384 -8.26 -4.45 -14.64
N ALA A 385 -9.09 -5.47 -14.38
CA ALA A 385 -10.47 -5.60 -14.87
C ALA A 385 -10.61 -5.55 -16.41
N ASN A 386 -9.53 -5.79 -17.18
CA ASN A 386 -9.57 -5.75 -18.64
C ASN A 386 -9.00 -7.04 -19.28
N MET A 387 -9.92 -7.87 -19.77
CA MET A 387 -9.63 -9.19 -20.36
C MET A 387 -8.83 -9.09 -21.67
N ASN A 388 -9.15 -8.12 -22.53
CA ASN A 388 -8.48 -7.96 -23.83
C ASN A 388 -7.01 -7.58 -23.65
N ASN A 389 -6.73 -6.72 -22.67
CA ASN A 389 -5.37 -6.31 -22.35
C ASN A 389 -4.55 -7.46 -21.76
N SER A 390 -5.15 -8.26 -20.88
CA SER A 390 -4.52 -9.49 -20.38
C SER A 390 -4.15 -10.45 -21.52
N ILE A 391 -5.03 -10.59 -22.52
CA ILE A 391 -4.75 -11.39 -23.73
C ILE A 391 -3.63 -10.77 -24.56
N ALA A 392 -3.54 -9.44 -24.64
CA ALA A 392 -2.45 -8.76 -25.35
C ALA A 392 -1.09 -9.02 -24.70
N VAL A 393 -1.00 -8.99 -23.37
CA VAL A 393 0.20 -9.37 -22.61
C VAL A 393 0.59 -10.82 -22.87
N TYR A 394 -0.39 -11.73 -22.91
CA TYR A 394 -0.15 -13.13 -23.28
C TYR A 394 0.40 -13.28 -24.71
N LYS A 395 -0.22 -12.62 -25.70
CA LYS A 395 0.22 -12.62 -27.10
C LYS A 395 1.63 -12.02 -27.27
N ALA A 396 2.01 -11.09 -26.39
CA ALA A 396 3.35 -10.52 -26.32
C ALA A 396 4.39 -11.46 -25.66
N ARG A 397 4.02 -12.71 -25.32
CA ARG A 397 4.86 -13.70 -24.62
C ARG A 397 5.28 -13.23 -23.21
N GLY A 398 4.43 -12.46 -22.54
CA GLY A 398 4.73 -11.85 -21.24
C GLY A 398 4.70 -12.81 -20.04
N ILE A 399 4.09 -14.00 -20.13
CA ILE A 399 3.97 -14.91 -18.96
C ILE A 399 5.34 -15.31 -18.42
N GLU A 400 6.25 -15.76 -19.28
CA GLU A 400 7.55 -16.27 -18.86
C GLU A 400 8.40 -15.18 -18.16
N PRO A 401 8.56 -13.96 -18.73
CA PRO A 401 9.22 -12.87 -18.02
C PRO A 401 8.56 -12.51 -16.69
N LEU A 402 7.23 -12.47 -16.64
CA LEU A 402 6.51 -12.14 -15.41
C LEU A 402 6.76 -13.18 -14.31
N VAL A 403 6.74 -14.48 -14.62
CA VAL A 403 7.02 -15.53 -13.62
C VAL A 403 8.48 -15.47 -13.15
N GLN A 404 9.43 -15.21 -14.06
CA GLN A 404 10.85 -15.10 -13.71
C GLN A 404 11.14 -13.91 -12.78
N LEU A 405 10.49 -12.76 -13.01
CA LEU A 405 10.65 -11.55 -12.19
C LEU A 405 10.07 -11.66 -10.77
N LEU A 406 9.35 -12.74 -10.44
CA LEU A 406 8.98 -13.03 -9.05
C LEU A 406 10.19 -13.47 -8.21
N ALA A 407 11.26 -13.94 -8.85
CA ALA A 407 12.48 -14.39 -8.20
C ALA A 407 13.58 -13.32 -8.28
N ASN A 408 14.10 -12.88 -7.12
CA ASN A 408 15.31 -12.05 -6.99
C ASN A 408 15.28 -10.69 -7.71
N GLU A 409 14.18 -9.95 -7.61
CA GLU A 409 14.05 -8.58 -8.13
C GLU A 409 13.68 -7.57 -7.02
N ARG A 410 13.69 -6.28 -7.37
CA ARG A 410 13.25 -5.20 -6.45
C ARG A 410 11.82 -5.44 -5.96
N GLU A 411 11.56 -5.11 -4.71
CA GLU A 411 10.26 -5.37 -4.05
C GLU A 411 9.07 -4.75 -4.81
N GLY A 412 9.22 -3.54 -5.35
CA GLY A 412 8.19 -2.89 -6.16
C GLY A 412 7.87 -3.67 -7.45
N VAL A 413 8.89 -4.13 -8.18
CA VAL A 413 8.73 -4.96 -9.38
C VAL A 413 7.97 -6.25 -9.03
N VAL A 414 8.40 -6.97 -8.00
CA VAL A 414 7.79 -8.24 -7.59
C VAL A 414 6.31 -8.04 -7.22
N ALA A 415 5.99 -6.98 -6.46
CA ALA A 415 4.61 -6.70 -6.06
C ALA A 415 3.70 -6.41 -7.27
N HIS A 416 4.16 -5.58 -8.21
CA HIS A 416 3.37 -5.24 -9.40
C HIS A 416 3.23 -6.43 -10.36
N VAL A 417 4.29 -7.22 -10.52
CA VAL A 417 4.27 -8.46 -11.32
C VAL A 417 3.29 -9.48 -10.75
N ALA A 418 3.30 -9.70 -9.42
CA ALA A 418 2.31 -10.56 -8.77
C ALA A 418 0.87 -10.09 -9.01
N ALA A 419 0.64 -8.76 -9.01
CA ALA A 419 -0.65 -8.18 -9.35
C ALA A 419 -1.05 -8.40 -10.82
N VAL A 420 -0.11 -8.25 -11.78
CA VAL A 420 -0.35 -8.55 -13.20
C VAL A 420 -0.78 -10.01 -13.39
N LEU A 421 -0.04 -10.94 -12.80
CA LEU A 421 -0.36 -12.37 -12.89
C LEU A 421 -1.73 -12.68 -12.28
N THR A 422 -2.03 -12.09 -11.13
CA THR A 422 -3.34 -12.20 -10.47
C THR A 422 -4.47 -11.69 -11.38
N ASN A 423 -4.31 -10.52 -11.99
CA ASN A 423 -5.30 -9.95 -12.91
C ASN A 423 -5.55 -10.87 -14.11
N MET A 424 -4.48 -11.37 -14.71
CA MET A 424 -4.54 -12.30 -15.84
C MET A 424 -5.19 -13.65 -15.48
N SER A 425 -5.05 -14.09 -14.22
CA SER A 425 -5.64 -15.34 -13.72
C SER A 425 -7.17 -15.36 -13.75
N SER A 426 -7.84 -14.21 -13.93
CA SER A 426 -9.31 -14.15 -14.05
C SER A 426 -9.85 -14.99 -15.21
N GLN A 427 -9.02 -15.29 -16.21
CA GLN A 427 -9.35 -16.14 -17.35
C GLN A 427 -8.79 -17.55 -17.14
N ASN A 428 -9.64 -18.58 -17.21
CA ASN A 428 -9.22 -19.97 -17.03
C ASN A 428 -8.08 -20.37 -17.98
N ILE A 429 -8.14 -19.95 -19.26
CA ILE A 429 -7.10 -20.28 -20.24
C ILE A 429 -5.75 -19.66 -19.83
N LEU A 430 -5.72 -18.38 -19.47
CA LEU A 430 -4.48 -17.71 -19.05
C LEU A 430 -3.99 -18.29 -17.73
N ARG A 431 -4.88 -18.57 -16.78
CA ARG A 431 -4.55 -19.21 -15.50
C ARG A 431 -3.80 -20.52 -15.70
N SER A 432 -4.31 -21.43 -16.53
CA SER A 432 -3.64 -22.70 -16.83
C SER A 432 -2.30 -22.52 -17.54
N ASN A 433 -2.18 -21.55 -18.44
CA ASN A 433 -0.90 -21.24 -19.10
C ASN A 433 0.14 -20.69 -18.12
N ILE A 434 -0.28 -19.89 -17.13
CA ILE A 434 0.61 -19.35 -16.09
C ILE A 434 1.00 -20.45 -15.10
N GLN A 435 0.06 -21.32 -14.70
CA GLN A 435 0.34 -22.48 -13.85
C GLN A 435 1.38 -23.42 -14.49
N ALA A 436 1.26 -23.70 -15.78
CA ALA A 436 2.23 -24.51 -16.53
C ALA A 436 3.67 -23.93 -16.54
N LYS A 437 3.86 -22.69 -16.10
CA LYS A 437 5.17 -22.04 -15.94
C LYS A 437 5.71 -22.06 -14.51
N GLY A 438 5.06 -22.77 -13.59
CA GLY A 438 5.54 -22.96 -12.20
C GLY A 438 5.31 -21.75 -11.30
N VAL A 439 4.22 -21.01 -11.51
CA VAL A 439 3.91 -19.81 -10.73
C VAL A 439 3.76 -20.10 -9.23
N MET A 440 3.24 -21.26 -8.85
CA MET A 440 3.04 -21.61 -7.44
C MET A 440 4.38 -21.77 -6.72
N THR A 441 5.35 -22.41 -7.37
CA THR A 441 6.73 -22.50 -6.88
C THR A 441 7.39 -21.11 -6.82
N ALA A 442 7.21 -20.28 -7.84
CA ALA A 442 7.81 -18.94 -7.90
C ALA A 442 7.27 -17.97 -6.83
N LEU A 443 6.03 -18.17 -6.34
CA LEU A 443 5.40 -17.32 -5.32
C LEU A 443 5.92 -17.57 -3.89
N VAL A 444 6.65 -18.67 -3.63
CA VAL A 444 7.13 -18.99 -2.28
C VAL A 444 8.11 -17.95 -1.75
N GLY A 445 9.07 -17.50 -2.57
CA GLY A 445 10.04 -16.47 -2.21
C GLY A 445 9.38 -15.13 -1.83
N PRO A 446 8.50 -14.56 -2.69
CA PRO A 446 7.75 -13.34 -2.38
C PRO A 446 6.95 -13.37 -1.08
N LEU A 447 6.39 -14.52 -0.66
CA LEU A 447 5.69 -14.65 0.62
C LEU A 447 6.61 -14.46 1.84
N GLN A 448 7.91 -14.68 1.67
CA GLN A 448 8.94 -14.54 2.71
C GLN A 448 9.67 -13.18 2.65
N SER A 449 9.26 -12.27 1.76
CA SER A 449 9.84 -10.93 1.62
C SER A 449 9.71 -10.10 2.90
N ALA A 450 10.61 -9.15 3.11
CA ALA A 450 10.49 -8.16 4.18
C ALA A 450 9.38 -7.12 3.91
N SER A 451 9.03 -6.90 2.63
CA SER A 451 8.01 -5.95 2.22
C SER A 451 6.60 -6.49 2.40
N SER A 452 5.81 -5.77 3.18
CA SER A 452 4.38 -6.07 3.38
C SER A 452 3.57 -5.96 2.09
N LEU A 453 3.98 -5.08 1.18
CA LEU A 453 3.34 -4.94 -0.13
C LEU A 453 3.54 -6.21 -0.97
N VAL A 454 4.78 -6.72 -1.02
CA VAL A 454 5.11 -7.97 -1.73
C VAL A 454 4.35 -9.15 -1.12
N GLN A 455 4.40 -9.30 0.20
CA GLN A 455 3.67 -10.36 0.91
C GLN A 455 2.17 -10.33 0.60
N SER A 456 1.57 -9.13 0.61
CA SER A 456 0.14 -8.94 0.32
C SER A 456 -0.23 -9.38 -1.10
N LYS A 457 0.53 -8.93 -2.10
CA LYS A 457 0.26 -9.28 -3.51
C LYS A 457 0.59 -10.73 -3.83
N ALA A 458 1.63 -11.30 -3.22
CA ALA A 458 1.97 -12.71 -3.35
C ALA A 458 0.88 -13.62 -2.75
N ALA A 459 0.40 -13.32 -1.54
CA ALA A 459 -0.70 -14.09 -0.93
C ALA A 459 -1.99 -14.00 -1.76
N LEU A 460 -2.29 -12.84 -2.33
CA LEU A 460 -3.41 -12.69 -3.25
C LEU A 460 -3.23 -13.55 -4.51
N ALA A 461 -2.04 -13.56 -5.11
CA ALA A 461 -1.74 -14.41 -6.25
C ALA A 461 -1.90 -15.90 -5.93
N VAL A 462 -1.43 -16.36 -4.77
CA VAL A 462 -1.64 -17.75 -4.31
C VAL A 462 -3.13 -18.10 -4.28
N SER A 463 -3.97 -17.23 -3.72
CA SER A 463 -5.42 -17.47 -3.67
C SER A 463 -6.06 -17.59 -5.07
N ALA A 464 -5.46 -16.94 -6.08
CA ALA A 464 -5.97 -16.95 -7.45
C ALA A 464 -5.52 -18.18 -8.26
N PHE A 465 -4.34 -18.72 -7.96
CA PHE A 465 -3.75 -19.87 -8.67
C PHE A 465 -3.93 -21.22 -7.94
N ALA A 466 -4.26 -21.24 -6.64
CA ALA A 466 -4.58 -22.46 -5.88
C ALA A 466 -5.96 -23.07 -6.21
N CYS A 467 -6.40 -23.01 -7.47
CA CYS A 467 -7.77 -23.38 -7.87
C CYS A 467 -8.02 -24.88 -8.00
N ASP A 468 -7.00 -25.68 -8.30
CA ASP A 468 -7.09 -27.13 -8.52
C ASP A 468 -6.13 -27.89 -7.58
N SER A 469 -6.27 -29.22 -7.56
CA SER A 469 -5.48 -30.07 -6.67
C SER A 469 -3.99 -30.10 -7.03
N GLU A 470 -3.64 -29.93 -8.30
CA GLU A 470 -2.25 -30.00 -8.78
C GLU A 470 -1.49 -28.75 -8.34
N ALA A 471 -2.08 -27.55 -8.52
CA ALA A 471 -1.48 -26.30 -8.08
C ALA A 471 -1.33 -26.22 -6.55
N ARG A 472 -2.31 -26.76 -5.81
CA ARG A 472 -2.24 -26.85 -4.34
C ARG A 472 -1.14 -27.80 -3.88
N GLU A 473 -0.99 -28.94 -4.56
CA GLU A 473 0.09 -29.89 -4.29
C GLU A 473 1.47 -29.31 -4.65
N GLU A 474 1.61 -28.63 -5.78
CA GLU A 474 2.85 -27.94 -6.18
C GLU A 474 3.28 -26.92 -5.11
N PHE A 475 2.35 -26.08 -4.66
CA PHE A 475 2.60 -25.10 -3.62
C PHE A 475 2.98 -25.73 -2.27
N ARG A 476 2.37 -26.87 -1.95
CA ARG A 476 2.66 -27.65 -0.75
C ARG A 476 4.07 -28.23 -0.78
N ILE A 477 4.44 -28.92 -1.87
CA ILE A 477 5.77 -29.50 -2.04
C ILE A 477 6.85 -28.41 -2.02
N ALA A 478 6.58 -27.23 -2.58
CA ALA A 478 7.50 -26.09 -2.56
C ALA A 478 7.64 -25.42 -1.17
N GLY A 479 6.94 -25.90 -0.13
CA GLY A 479 6.99 -25.35 1.23
C GLY A 479 6.21 -24.04 1.40
N GLY A 480 5.36 -23.67 0.43
CA GLY A 480 4.61 -22.42 0.42
C GLY A 480 3.61 -22.29 1.57
N LEU A 481 3.06 -23.43 2.05
CA LEU A 481 2.13 -23.44 3.19
C LEU A 481 2.78 -22.89 4.47
N VAL A 482 4.07 -23.14 4.69
CA VAL A 482 4.81 -22.65 5.87
C VAL A 482 4.84 -21.13 5.87
N ALA A 483 5.22 -20.53 4.74
CA ALA A 483 5.25 -19.08 4.58
C ALA A 483 3.85 -18.48 4.75
N LEU A 484 2.83 -19.12 4.18
CA LEU A 484 1.45 -18.66 4.25
C LEU A 484 0.89 -18.66 5.68
N VAL A 485 1.14 -19.74 6.44
CA VAL A 485 0.71 -19.82 7.84
C VAL A 485 1.42 -18.79 8.71
N TRP A 486 2.70 -18.51 8.43
CA TRP A 486 3.44 -17.44 9.12
C TRP A 486 2.81 -16.06 8.88
N LEU A 487 2.37 -15.75 7.66
CA LEU A 487 1.74 -14.47 7.32
C LEU A 487 0.40 -14.21 8.03
N LEU A 488 -0.27 -15.25 8.57
CA LEU A 488 -1.45 -15.06 9.42
C LEU A 488 -1.13 -14.24 10.69
N ASN A 489 0.12 -14.28 11.15
CA ASN A 489 0.61 -13.48 12.27
C ASN A 489 1.08 -12.08 11.90
N SER A 490 0.94 -11.65 10.64
CA SER A 490 1.32 -10.30 10.23
C SER A 490 0.47 -9.23 10.95
N ASN A 491 1.15 -8.19 11.40
CA ASN A 491 0.53 -7.00 11.97
C ASN A 491 -0.17 -6.13 10.91
N ILE A 492 0.13 -6.35 9.62
CA ILE A 492 -0.47 -5.60 8.52
C ILE A 492 -1.81 -6.23 8.11
N ASN A 493 -2.87 -5.43 8.15
CA ASN A 493 -4.24 -5.89 7.89
C ASN A 493 -4.42 -6.49 6.49
N GLU A 494 -3.84 -5.86 5.46
CA GLU A 494 -3.97 -6.34 4.07
C GLU A 494 -3.27 -7.69 3.87
N VAL A 495 -2.03 -7.84 4.37
CA VAL A 495 -1.27 -9.10 4.34
C VAL A 495 -2.05 -10.21 5.01
N ARG A 496 -2.50 -9.99 6.25
CA ARG A 496 -3.25 -10.99 7.01
C ARG A 496 -4.57 -11.37 6.34
N ARG A 497 -5.29 -10.39 5.77
CA ARG A 497 -6.54 -10.63 5.02
C ARG A 497 -6.30 -11.53 3.82
N ASN A 498 -5.29 -11.24 3.01
CA ASN A 498 -4.96 -12.04 1.82
C ASN A 498 -4.41 -13.42 2.20
N ALA A 499 -3.62 -13.51 3.28
CA ALA A 499 -3.18 -14.78 3.83
C ALA A 499 -4.35 -15.67 4.27
N CYS A 500 -5.34 -15.11 5.00
CA CYS A 500 -6.55 -15.85 5.34
C CYS A 500 -7.31 -16.36 4.10
N TRP A 501 -7.41 -15.54 3.06
CA TRP A 501 -8.08 -15.96 1.82
C TRP A 501 -7.30 -17.07 1.10
N ALA A 502 -5.99 -16.95 0.97
CA ALA A 502 -5.16 -18.01 0.41
C ALA A 502 -5.24 -19.30 1.24
N VAL A 503 -5.30 -19.21 2.58
CA VAL A 503 -5.52 -20.39 3.45
C VAL A 503 -6.87 -21.03 3.19
N PHE A 504 -7.94 -20.24 3.08
CA PHE A 504 -9.27 -20.75 2.73
C PHE A 504 -9.27 -21.53 1.41
N VAL A 505 -8.61 -20.99 0.37
CA VAL A 505 -8.55 -21.67 -0.93
C VAL A 505 -7.69 -22.93 -0.85
N CYS A 506 -6.51 -22.84 -0.25
CA CYS A 506 -5.59 -23.96 -0.14
C CYS A 506 -6.16 -25.09 0.71
N ALA A 507 -6.88 -24.81 1.81
CA ALA A 507 -7.49 -25.84 2.66
C ALA A 507 -8.66 -26.63 2.01
N SER A 508 -8.85 -26.50 0.70
CA SER A 508 -9.91 -27.20 -0.04
C SER A 508 -9.56 -28.66 -0.36
N ASP A 509 -8.29 -29.06 -0.29
CA ASP A 509 -7.85 -30.45 -0.40
C ASP A 509 -7.34 -30.99 0.94
N GLU A 510 -7.50 -32.30 1.13
CA GLU A 510 -7.15 -32.97 2.38
C GLU A 510 -5.64 -32.89 2.72
N PRO A 511 -4.69 -33.14 1.78
CA PRO A 511 -3.26 -33.09 2.08
C PRO A 511 -2.77 -31.71 2.57
N THR A 512 -3.15 -30.63 1.87
CA THR A 512 -2.78 -29.27 2.30
C THR A 512 -3.43 -28.89 3.62
N CYS A 513 -4.70 -29.27 3.84
CA CYS A 513 -5.43 -29.00 5.07
C CYS A 513 -4.74 -29.67 6.26
N LEU A 514 -4.37 -30.96 6.14
CA LEU A 514 -3.61 -31.70 7.14
C LEU A 514 -2.25 -31.08 7.43
N GLU A 515 -1.56 -30.58 6.42
CA GLU A 515 -0.28 -29.91 6.60
C GLU A 515 -0.43 -28.56 7.32
N MET A 516 -1.42 -27.74 6.95
CA MET A 516 -1.75 -26.50 7.65
C MET A 516 -2.11 -26.74 9.12
N PHE A 517 -2.79 -27.84 9.44
CA PHE A 517 -3.03 -28.26 10.82
C PHE A 517 -1.73 -28.54 11.56
N ARG A 518 -0.79 -29.26 10.95
CA ARG A 518 0.52 -29.54 11.54
C ARG A 518 1.32 -28.26 11.82
N LEU A 519 1.18 -27.25 10.95
CA LEU A 519 1.79 -25.94 11.06
C LEU A 519 1.13 -24.99 12.07
N GLY A 520 0.01 -25.39 12.69
CA GLY A 520 -0.68 -24.59 13.72
C GLY A 520 -1.56 -23.47 13.17
N ALA A 521 -2.00 -23.56 11.90
CA ALA A 521 -2.87 -22.56 11.29
C ALA A 521 -4.20 -22.39 12.04
N LEU A 522 -4.70 -23.48 12.64
CA LEU A 522 -5.97 -23.50 13.35
C LEU A 522 -5.94 -22.59 14.58
N GLU A 523 -4.92 -22.74 15.43
CA GLU A 523 -4.75 -21.97 16.66
C GLU A 523 -4.61 -20.48 16.33
N ILE A 524 -3.81 -20.15 15.32
CA ILE A 524 -3.61 -18.76 14.87
C ILE A 524 -4.94 -18.15 14.39
N LEU A 525 -5.72 -18.89 13.58
CA LEU A 525 -7.02 -18.39 13.10
C LEU A 525 -8.05 -18.24 14.23
N GLN A 526 -8.02 -19.10 15.25
CA GLN A 526 -8.85 -18.92 16.44
C GLN A 526 -8.50 -17.61 17.17
N GLU A 527 -7.21 -17.38 17.42
CA GLU A 527 -6.74 -16.14 18.05
C GLU A 527 -7.13 -14.89 17.24
N ILE A 528 -7.00 -14.95 15.91
CA ILE A 528 -7.41 -13.86 15.01
C ILE A 528 -8.90 -13.58 15.14
N ASN A 529 -9.75 -14.61 15.18
CA ASN A 529 -11.20 -14.45 15.26
C ASN A 529 -11.72 -14.04 16.65
N LEU A 530 -10.92 -14.24 17.71
CA LEU A 530 -11.21 -13.71 19.05
C LEU A 530 -10.81 -12.25 19.20
N SER A 531 -9.88 -11.77 18.38
CA SER A 531 -9.40 -10.39 18.40
C SER A 531 -10.32 -9.45 17.63
N THR A 532 -10.70 -8.33 18.26
CA THR A 532 -11.53 -7.28 17.62
C THR A 532 -10.80 -6.54 16.52
N CYS A 533 -9.47 -6.43 16.59
CA CYS A 533 -8.65 -5.71 15.62
C CYS A 533 -8.07 -6.61 14.52
N ARG A 534 -7.85 -7.91 14.79
CA ARG A 534 -7.25 -8.82 13.81
C ARG A 534 -8.27 -9.53 12.92
N LYS A 535 -9.51 -9.74 13.40
CA LYS A 535 -10.57 -10.48 12.69
C LYS A 535 -10.89 -9.85 11.34
N ASN A 536 -11.17 -10.70 10.34
CA ASN A 536 -11.66 -10.28 9.02
C ASN A 536 -12.63 -11.33 8.43
N ASN A 537 -13.32 -10.99 7.34
CA ASN A 537 -14.32 -11.89 6.74
C ASN A 537 -13.73 -13.22 6.25
N PHE A 538 -12.45 -13.25 5.86
CA PHE A 538 -11.79 -14.46 5.40
C PHE A 538 -11.21 -15.29 6.55
N SER A 539 -10.90 -14.72 7.71
CA SER A 539 -10.38 -15.49 8.85
C SER A 539 -11.40 -16.48 9.38
N GLU A 540 -12.67 -16.12 9.38
CA GLU A 540 -13.76 -17.02 9.79
C GLU A 540 -14.01 -18.11 8.74
N ALA A 541 -14.03 -17.73 7.46
CA ALA A 541 -14.17 -18.69 6.36
C ALA A 541 -13.02 -19.70 6.31
N ALA A 542 -11.77 -19.24 6.47
CA ALA A 542 -10.58 -20.09 6.51
C ALA A 542 -10.63 -21.06 7.70
N LEU A 543 -11.03 -20.56 8.88
CA LEU A 543 -11.18 -21.39 10.08
C LEU A 543 -12.25 -22.47 9.88
N GLN A 544 -13.40 -22.11 9.32
CA GLN A 544 -14.46 -23.05 8.99
C GLN A 544 -13.99 -24.08 7.97
N LYS A 545 -13.24 -23.67 6.95
CA LYS A 545 -12.71 -24.57 5.92
C LYS A 545 -11.76 -25.61 6.48
N LEU A 546 -10.86 -25.19 7.38
CA LEU A 546 -10.02 -26.14 8.11
C LEU A 546 -10.89 -27.13 8.89
N PHE A 547 -11.92 -26.67 9.60
CA PHE A 547 -12.83 -27.58 10.32
C PHE A 547 -13.57 -28.58 9.44
N GLU A 548 -13.97 -28.18 8.23
CA GLU A 548 -14.55 -29.11 7.24
C GLU A 548 -13.55 -30.21 6.86
N GLY A 549 -12.26 -29.87 6.73
CA GLY A 549 -11.20 -30.84 6.47
C GLY A 549 -10.85 -31.76 7.65
N ASN A 550 -11.29 -31.44 8.87
CA ASN A 550 -11.11 -32.32 10.04
C ASN A 550 -12.26 -32.22 11.04
N LEU A 551 -13.31 -33.01 10.78
CA LEU A 551 -14.52 -33.05 11.61
C LEU A 551 -14.26 -33.50 13.05
N SER A 552 -13.24 -34.32 13.29
CA SER A 552 -12.85 -34.77 14.63
C SER A 552 -12.41 -33.60 15.51
N ILE A 553 -11.57 -32.72 14.95
CA ILE A 553 -11.14 -31.49 15.61
C ILE A 553 -12.32 -30.54 15.81
N LYS A 554 -13.15 -30.35 14.77
CA LYS A 554 -14.37 -29.53 14.85
C LYS A 554 -15.26 -29.96 16.01
N TYR A 555 -15.54 -31.26 16.11
CA TYR A 555 -16.40 -31.81 17.15
C TYR A 555 -15.77 -31.71 18.54
N SER A 556 -14.46 -31.91 18.65
CA SER A 556 -13.71 -31.82 19.91
C SER A 556 -13.73 -30.40 20.50
N LEU A 557 -13.61 -29.37 19.66
CA LEU A 557 -13.53 -27.97 20.08
C LEU A 557 -14.91 -27.32 20.26
N TYR A 558 -15.82 -27.48 19.29
CA TYR A 558 -17.12 -26.80 19.29
C TYR A 558 -18.23 -27.63 19.92
N GLY A 559 -18.01 -28.93 20.07
CA GLY A 559 -19.02 -29.84 20.61
C GLY A 559 -20.22 -30.04 19.68
N GLY A 560 -20.11 -29.73 18.39
CA GLY A 560 -21.23 -29.83 17.46
C GLY A 560 -20.79 -30.19 16.05
N LEU A 561 -21.49 -31.16 15.45
CA LEU A 561 -21.50 -31.44 14.01
C LEU A 561 -22.91 -31.18 13.49
N SER A 562 -23.02 -30.41 12.42
CA SER A 562 -24.27 -30.14 11.72
C SER A 562 -24.74 -31.34 10.91
N SER A 563 -25.94 -31.26 10.32
CA SER A 563 -26.45 -32.32 9.44
C SER A 563 -25.68 -32.47 8.12
N SER A 564 -24.94 -31.44 7.69
CA SER A 564 -24.08 -31.48 6.50
C SER A 564 -22.67 -32.00 6.79
N ASP A 565 -22.27 -32.10 8.06
CA ASP A 565 -20.99 -32.68 8.45
C ASP A 565 -21.11 -34.21 8.44
N ILE A 566 -20.59 -34.86 7.39
CA ILE A 566 -20.68 -36.31 7.19
C ILE A 566 -19.43 -36.99 7.78
N ILE A 567 -19.62 -37.86 8.76
CA ILE A 567 -18.53 -38.65 9.38
C ILE A 567 -17.96 -39.63 8.35
N VAL A 568 -16.73 -39.38 7.93
CA VAL A 568 -15.94 -40.24 7.02
C VAL A 568 -15.05 -41.22 7.79
N ASP A 569 -14.45 -42.17 7.07
CA ASP A 569 -13.51 -43.13 7.65
C ASP A 569 -12.30 -42.41 8.26
N GLY A 570 -11.88 -42.84 9.45
CA GLY A 570 -10.78 -42.22 10.18
C GLY A 570 -11.22 -41.12 11.15
N PHE A 571 -12.51 -40.77 11.20
CA PHE A 571 -13.04 -39.88 12.24
C PHE A 571 -12.82 -40.49 13.63
N TYR A 572 -12.30 -39.69 14.55
CA TYR A 572 -12.16 -40.04 15.95
C TYR A 572 -12.72 -38.96 16.89
N ASP A 573 -13.10 -39.36 18.09
CA ASP A 573 -13.56 -38.48 19.16
C ASP A 573 -12.61 -38.55 20.36
N PRO A 574 -11.67 -37.59 20.50
CA PRO A 574 -10.78 -37.50 21.65
C PRO A 574 -11.45 -36.87 22.88
N GLY A 575 -12.71 -36.43 22.78
CA GLY A 575 -13.41 -35.70 23.83
C GLY A 575 -13.30 -34.19 23.69
N ARG A 576 -13.77 -33.44 24.71
CA ARG A 576 -13.79 -31.98 24.67
C ARG A 576 -12.40 -31.40 24.95
N VAL A 577 -11.88 -30.62 24.01
CA VAL A 577 -10.58 -29.96 24.15
C VAL A 577 -10.81 -28.47 24.44
N LYS A 578 -10.07 -27.93 25.41
CA LYS A 578 -10.13 -26.49 25.72
C LYS A 578 -9.54 -25.69 24.55
N PRO A 579 -10.10 -24.51 24.21
CA PRO A 579 -9.49 -23.61 23.23
C PRO A 579 -7.99 -23.39 23.52
N GLY A 580 -7.14 -23.46 22.49
CA GLY A 580 -5.68 -23.30 22.61
C GLY A 580 -4.89 -24.57 22.97
N LYS A 581 -5.54 -25.75 23.11
CA LYS A 581 -4.83 -27.03 23.21
C LYS A 581 -4.81 -27.76 21.86
N LYS A 582 -3.63 -28.19 21.43
CA LYS A 582 -3.44 -28.97 20.20
C LYS A 582 -4.17 -30.31 20.28
N VAL A 583 -5.03 -30.58 19.30
CA VAL A 583 -5.62 -31.92 19.10
C VAL A 583 -4.61 -32.74 18.30
N LEU A 584 -4.13 -33.85 18.88
CA LEU A 584 -3.15 -34.70 18.20
C LEU A 584 -3.81 -35.44 17.02
N PRO A 585 -3.11 -35.61 15.88
CA PRO A 585 -3.51 -36.51 14.82
C PRO A 585 -3.75 -37.93 15.33
N LEU A 586 -4.61 -38.68 14.63
CA LEU A 586 -4.95 -40.04 15.02
C LEU A 586 -3.71 -40.95 15.15
N GLU A 587 -2.75 -40.85 14.24
CA GLU A 587 -1.49 -41.60 14.29
C GLU A 587 -0.73 -41.41 15.60
N ASP A 588 -0.59 -40.16 16.05
CA ASP A 588 0.13 -39.83 17.29
C ASP A 588 -0.62 -40.36 18.51
N LEU A 589 -1.95 -40.33 18.46
CA LEU A 589 -2.81 -40.90 19.51
C LEU A 589 -2.66 -42.43 19.64
N PHE A 590 -2.41 -43.13 18.53
CA PHE A 590 -2.13 -44.57 18.54
C PHE A 590 -0.76 -44.92 19.14
N LYS A 591 0.22 -44.01 19.06
CA LYS A 591 1.57 -44.20 19.62
C LYS A 591 1.64 -43.94 21.14
N MET A 592 0.59 -43.36 21.74
CA MET A 592 0.57 -43.06 23.16
C MET A 592 0.46 -44.32 24.02
N GLU A 593 1.23 -44.39 25.11
CA GLU A 593 1.08 -45.42 26.13
C GLU A 593 -0.32 -45.42 26.75
N VAL A 594 -0.86 -46.61 27.01
CA VAL A 594 -2.17 -46.79 27.62
C VAL A 594 -2.21 -46.08 28.97
N ASN A 595 -3.18 -45.18 29.13
CA ASN A 595 -3.29 -44.32 30.32
C ASN A 595 -4.70 -44.37 30.93
N GLN A 596 -4.92 -43.61 32.00
CA GLN A 596 -6.23 -43.54 32.68
C GLN A 596 -7.16 -42.47 32.10
N GLN A 597 -6.77 -41.77 31.03
CA GLN A 597 -7.60 -40.75 30.41
C GLN A 597 -8.76 -41.38 29.61
N ARG A 598 -9.77 -40.56 29.31
CA ARG A 598 -10.93 -40.96 28.50
C ARG A 598 -10.46 -41.66 27.22
N PRO A 599 -11.05 -42.80 26.84
CA PRO A 599 -10.74 -43.45 25.57
C PRO A 599 -11.11 -42.56 24.38
N ILE A 600 -10.35 -42.71 23.31
CA ILE A 600 -10.57 -42.03 22.04
C ILE A 600 -11.41 -42.97 21.18
N ILE A 601 -12.59 -42.52 20.73
CA ILE A 601 -13.51 -43.40 20.01
C ILE A 601 -13.27 -43.23 18.51
N LEU A 602 -12.93 -44.31 17.80
CA LEU A 602 -12.61 -44.31 16.37
C LEU A 602 -13.77 -44.86 15.54
N VAL A 603 -14.09 -44.19 14.44
CA VAL A 603 -15.02 -44.64 13.40
C VAL A 603 -14.21 -44.91 12.13
N SER A 604 -14.10 -46.18 11.73
CA SER A 604 -13.27 -46.58 10.57
C SER A 604 -13.82 -47.83 9.89
N VAL A 605 -14.24 -47.73 8.63
CA VAL A 605 -14.78 -48.87 7.85
C VAL A 605 -13.79 -49.36 6.78
N CYS A 606 -12.80 -48.58 6.38
CA CYS A 606 -11.66 -48.93 5.51
C CYS A 606 -11.90 -50.08 4.49
N ILE A 607 -12.80 -49.88 3.52
CA ILE A 607 -13.03 -50.84 2.43
C ILE A 607 -11.99 -50.71 1.31
N ILE A 608 -11.45 -49.50 1.08
CA ILE A 608 -10.57 -49.22 -0.08
C ILE A 608 -9.23 -49.97 0.03
N ILE A 609 -8.77 -50.25 1.25
CA ILE A 609 -7.47 -50.90 1.50
C ILE A 609 -7.52 -52.39 1.21
N ILE A 610 -8.63 -53.11 1.48
CA ILE A 610 -8.69 -54.55 1.20
C ILE A 610 -8.53 -54.81 -0.31
N ILE A 611 -9.08 -53.96 -1.18
CA ILE A 611 -8.97 -54.11 -2.64
C ILE A 611 -7.55 -53.79 -3.12
N ILE A 612 -6.90 -52.76 -2.58
CA ILE A 612 -5.55 -52.38 -3.00
C ILE A 612 -4.50 -53.34 -2.43
N THR A 613 -4.56 -53.65 -1.13
CA THR A 613 -3.60 -54.57 -0.48
C THR A 613 -3.71 -55.99 -1.03
N ASN A 614 -4.91 -56.49 -1.34
CA ASN A 614 -5.07 -57.79 -1.99
C ASN A 614 -4.63 -57.78 -3.46
N ASN A 615 -4.76 -56.66 -4.18
CA ASN A 615 -4.22 -56.52 -5.55
C ASN A 615 -2.69 -56.39 -5.59
N ILE A 616 -2.07 -55.84 -4.53
CA ILE A 616 -0.60 -55.76 -4.40
C ILE A 616 -0.03 -57.13 -3.98
N PHE A 617 -0.65 -57.82 -3.01
CA PHE A 617 -0.20 -59.15 -2.57
C PHE A 617 -0.45 -60.28 -3.59
N SER A 618 -1.40 -60.13 -4.50
CA SER A 618 -1.60 -61.10 -5.60
C SER A 618 -0.63 -60.91 -6.77
N LYS A 619 0.14 -59.81 -6.81
CA LYS A 619 1.17 -59.57 -7.84
C LYS A 619 2.60 -59.94 -7.43
N THR A 620 2.87 -60.34 -6.19
CA THR A 620 4.22 -60.69 -5.70
C THR A 620 4.42 -62.18 -5.38
N LYS A 621 3.78 -63.07 -6.15
CA LYS A 621 4.26 -64.46 -6.33
C LYS A 621 4.84 -64.64 -7.72
N GLY A 622 5.95 -63.97 -7.97
CA GLY A 622 6.80 -64.12 -9.16
C GLY A 622 8.25 -63.83 -8.77
N LYS A 623 9.06 -64.90 -8.72
CA LYS A 623 10.50 -64.98 -8.39
C LYS A 623 11.36 -63.76 -8.77
N GLY A 624 12.25 -63.35 -7.86
CA GLY A 624 13.59 -62.89 -8.24
C GLY A 624 14.27 -61.86 -7.33
N LYS A 625 15.21 -62.37 -6.51
CA LYS A 625 16.48 -61.79 -6.01
C LYS A 625 16.50 -60.49 -5.19
N GLU A 626 17.26 -60.61 -4.10
CA GLU A 626 17.76 -59.62 -3.16
C GLU A 626 18.60 -58.55 -3.86
N ASP A 627 18.26 -57.28 -3.63
CA ASP A 627 19.18 -56.15 -3.57
C ASP A 627 18.65 -55.20 -2.49
N GLU A 628 19.50 -54.86 -1.53
CA GLU A 628 19.25 -53.93 -0.43
C GLU A 628 19.33 -52.49 -0.97
N ASP A 629 18.18 -51.87 -1.23
CA ASP A 629 18.07 -50.42 -1.37
C ASP A 629 17.21 -49.89 -0.21
N GLU A 630 17.81 -49.01 0.59
CA GLU A 630 17.16 -48.18 1.62
C GLU A 630 16.22 -47.18 0.93
N ASP A 631 15.04 -47.63 0.54
CA ASP A 631 13.94 -46.74 0.15
C ASP A 631 13.17 -46.37 1.44
N ASP A 632 13.24 -45.08 1.82
CA ASP A 632 12.53 -44.49 2.97
C ASP A 632 11.02 -44.56 2.71
N ASP A 633 10.49 -45.73 3.07
CA ASP A 633 9.11 -46.17 3.03
C ASP A 633 8.28 -45.23 3.93
N ARG A 634 7.91 -44.04 3.42
CA ARG A 634 6.75 -43.28 3.93
C ARG A 634 5.48 -44.06 3.60
N LYS A 635 5.32 -45.23 4.22
CA LYS A 635 4.06 -45.94 4.30
C LYS A 635 3.07 -44.99 4.96
N THR A 636 2.16 -44.46 4.15
CA THR A 636 1.02 -43.68 4.63
C THR A 636 0.34 -44.49 5.73
N TRP A 637 0.41 -44.00 6.97
CA TRP A 637 -0.20 -44.65 8.11
C TRP A 637 -1.73 -44.65 7.92
N LEU A 638 -2.36 -45.81 8.12
CA LEU A 638 -3.79 -46.00 7.89
C LEU A 638 -4.48 -46.42 9.20
N PRO A 639 -5.68 -45.89 9.49
CA PRO A 639 -6.42 -46.29 10.68
C PRO A 639 -6.82 -47.77 10.61
N PRO A 640 -6.86 -48.49 11.75
CA PRO A 640 -7.23 -49.89 11.76
C PRO A 640 -8.68 -50.10 11.31
N PHE A 641 -8.93 -51.25 10.65
CA PHE A 641 -10.24 -51.67 10.18
C PHE A 641 -11.14 -52.13 11.34
N ASP A 642 -12.33 -51.54 11.47
CA ASP A 642 -13.35 -51.96 12.42
C ASP A 642 -14.37 -52.89 11.73
N ALA A 643 -14.10 -54.19 11.79
CA ALA A 643 -14.97 -55.22 11.22
C ALA A 643 -16.37 -55.20 11.85
N ASP A 644 -16.46 -54.94 13.16
CA ASP A 644 -17.73 -54.89 13.88
C ASP A 644 -18.58 -53.73 13.38
N PHE A 645 -17.98 -52.53 13.23
CA PHE A 645 -18.70 -51.38 12.70
C PHE A 645 -19.14 -51.58 11.25
N TYR A 646 -18.30 -52.19 10.40
CA TYR A 646 -18.70 -52.56 9.03
C TYR A 646 -19.94 -53.47 9.00
N ASN A 647 -19.98 -54.48 9.88
CA ASN A 647 -21.15 -55.36 9.99
C ASN A 647 -22.40 -54.60 10.44
N LEU A 648 -22.26 -53.70 11.43
CA LEU A 648 -23.36 -52.84 11.88
C LEU A 648 -23.90 -51.97 10.73
N VAL A 649 -23.03 -51.38 9.91
CA VAL A 649 -23.45 -50.62 8.72
C VAL A 649 -24.28 -51.49 7.79
N ASN A 650 -23.82 -52.70 7.46
CA ASN A 650 -24.54 -53.62 6.57
C ASN A 650 -25.91 -54.07 7.11
N GLU A 651 -25.99 -54.36 8.41
CA GLU A 651 -27.24 -54.74 9.07
C GLU A 651 -28.26 -53.60 9.07
N VAL A 652 -27.80 -52.39 9.41
CA VAL A 652 -28.64 -51.18 9.42
C VAL A 652 -29.10 -50.81 8.02
N THR A 653 -28.25 -50.92 7.01
CA THR A 653 -28.65 -50.68 5.62
C THR A 653 -29.80 -51.60 5.20
N LYS A 654 -29.73 -52.90 5.54
CA LYS A 654 -30.81 -53.87 5.26
C LYS A 654 -32.10 -53.57 6.04
N LEU A 655 -31.97 -53.11 7.29
CA LEU A 655 -33.11 -52.78 8.15
C LEU A 655 -33.85 -51.51 7.70
N ILE A 656 -33.09 -50.51 7.24
CA ILE A 656 -33.62 -49.18 6.92
C ILE A 656 -34.05 -49.05 5.45
N SER A 657 -33.43 -49.79 4.52
CA SER A 657 -33.76 -49.71 3.09
C SER A 657 -35.25 -49.92 2.74
N PRO A 658 -36.03 -50.77 3.44
CA PRO A 658 -37.45 -50.98 3.12
C PRO A 658 -38.39 -49.87 3.61
N LEU A 659 -37.91 -48.92 4.42
CA LEU A 659 -38.75 -47.90 5.04
C LEU A 659 -38.81 -46.62 4.19
N GLU A 660 -39.99 -46.23 3.73
CA GLU A 660 -40.18 -45.04 2.89
C GLU A 660 -40.15 -43.73 3.70
N ASN A 661 -40.64 -43.75 4.94
CA ASN A 661 -40.76 -42.55 5.77
C ASN A 661 -39.48 -42.28 6.58
N THR A 662 -38.90 -41.09 6.42
CA THR A 662 -37.72 -40.64 7.18
C THR A 662 -37.92 -40.73 8.70
N ARG A 663 -39.14 -40.49 9.20
CA ARG A 663 -39.43 -40.60 10.63
C ARG A 663 -39.22 -42.04 11.13
N ASP A 664 -39.74 -43.01 10.40
CA ASP A 664 -39.63 -44.43 10.77
C ASP A 664 -38.18 -44.92 10.66
N ARG A 665 -37.46 -44.47 9.62
CA ARG A 665 -36.02 -44.71 9.46
C ARG A 665 -35.20 -44.25 10.66
N VAL A 666 -35.50 -43.05 11.20
CA VAL A 666 -34.83 -42.50 12.40
C VAL A 666 -35.17 -43.32 13.65
N VAL A 667 -36.46 -43.63 13.85
CA VAL A 667 -36.92 -44.38 15.02
C VAL A 667 -36.28 -45.77 15.06
N GLU A 668 -36.22 -46.45 13.93
CA GLU A 668 -35.66 -47.79 13.84
C GLU A 668 -34.13 -47.79 14.01
N LEU A 669 -33.44 -46.80 13.44
CA LEU A 669 -32.00 -46.60 13.69
C LEU A 669 -31.71 -46.38 15.18
N ALA A 670 -32.54 -45.57 15.86
CA ALA A 670 -32.36 -45.25 17.27
C ALA A 670 -32.50 -46.49 18.17
N LYS A 671 -33.49 -47.35 17.88
CA LYS A 671 -33.63 -48.65 18.57
C LYS A 671 -32.43 -49.55 18.30
N PHE A 672 -32.01 -49.68 17.05
CA PHE A 672 -30.86 -50.50 16.67
C PHE A 672 -29.58 -50.09 17.42
N VAL A 673 -29.30 -48.79 17.46
CA VAL A 673 -28.14 -48.23 18.19
C VAL A 673 -28.23 -48.53 19.69
N ALA A 674 -29.42 -48.39 20.29
CA ALA A 674 -29.62 -48.68 21.70
C ALA A 674 -29.39 -50.17 22.00
N GLU A 675 -29.96 -51.08 21.21
CA GLU A 675 -29.78 -52.54 21.38
C GLU A 675 -28.31 -52.96 21.22
N THR A 676 -27.62 -52.40 20.23
CA THR A 676 -26.18 -52.66 20.00
C THR A 676 -25.31 -52.28 21.20
N MET A 677 -25.72 -51.26 21.97
CA MET A 677 -24.96 -50.68 23.07
C MET A 677 -25.61 -50.90 24.46
N GLY A 678 -26.33 -52.00 24.65
CA GLY A 678 -26.83 -52.46 25.95
C GLY A 678 -28.30 -52.14 26.26
N GLY A 679 -29.11 -51.89 25.24
CA GLY A 679 -30.57 -51.71 25.32
C GLY A 679 -31.02 -50.39 25.94
N GLY A 680 -32.34 -50.20 26.07
CA GLY A 680 -32.95 -49.08 26.79
C GLY A 680 -32.69 -49.14 28.30
N VAL A 681 -32.35 -47.99 28.90
CA VAL A 681 -31.98 -47.87 30.33
C VAL A 681 -32.89 -46.85 31.01
N GLU A 682 -33.64 -47.32 32.00
CA GLU A 682 -34.44 -46.42 32.85
C GLU A 682 -33.57 -45.37 33.56
N ARG A 683 -34.08 -44.14 33.67
CA ARG A 683 -33.38 -43.01 34.34
C ARG A 683 -32.79 -43.37 35.71
N ARG A 684 -33.52 -44.14 36.51
CA ARG A 684 -33.11 -44.53 37.87
C ARG A 684 -32.00 -45.59 37.90
N LYS A 685 -31.77 -46.29 36.78
CA LYS A 685 -30.83 -47.42 36.66
C LYS A 685 -29.58 -47.07 35.85
N LEU A 686 -29.34 -45.79 35.54
CA LEU A 686 -28.17 -45.36 34.76
C LEU A 686 -26.82 -45.81 35.35
N HIS A 687 -26.72 -45.92 36.68
CA HIS A 687 -25.51 -46.40 37.36
C HIS A 687 -25.21 -47.89 37.09
N ASN A 688 -26.17 -48.67 36.62
CA ASN A 688 -26.01 -50.11 36.33
C ASN A 688 -25.43 -50.39 34.94
N LEU A 689 -25.14 -49.37 34.13
CA LEU A 689 -24.68 -49.57 32.74
C LEU A 689 -23.18 -49.96 32.66
N TYR A 690 -22.41 -49.84 33.76
CA TYR A 690 -20.99 -50.21 33.92
C TYR A 690 -20.10 -49.94 32.69
N TRP A 691 -20.38 -48.84 31.97
CA TRP A 691 -19.75 -48.55 30.68
C TRP A 691 -18.27 -48.20 30.84
N GLU A 692 -17.87 -47.56 31.95
CA GLU A 692 -16.47 -47.21 32.24
C GLU A 692 -15.58 -48.45 32.41
N LEU A 693 -16.10 -49.49 33.08
CA LEU A 693 -15.41 -50.77 33.24
C LEU A 693 -15.22 -51.42 31.88
N HIS A 694 -16.29 -51.51 31.09
CA HIS A 694 -16.25 -52.09 29.74
C HIS A 694 -15.24 -51.39 28.82
N LEU A 695 -15.20 -50.06 28.82
CA LEU A 695 -14.20 -49.33 28.03
C LEU A 695 -12.78 -49.54 28.54
N SER A 696 -12.58 -49.67 29.86
CA SER A 696 -11.26 -49.95 30.44
C SER A 696 -10.75 -51.35 30.08
N GLU A 697 -11.63 -52.35 30.08
CA GLU A 697 -11.35 -53.71 29.59
C GLU A 697 -10.91 -53.66 28.11
N LEU A 698 -11.64 -52.92 27.27
CA LEU A 698 -11.27 -52.75 25.86
C LEU A 698 -9.92 -52.06 25.66
N LYS A 699 -9.58 -51.02 26.45
CA LYS A 699 -8.25 -50.37 26.38
C LYS A 699 -7.13 -51.37 26.71
N TYR A 700 -7.35 -52.22 27.72
CA TYR A 700 -6.39 -53.24 28.14
C TYR A 700 -6.21 -54.32 27.07
N GLU A 701 -7.31 -54.85 26.53
CA GLU A 701 -7.31 -55.87 25.48
C GLU A 701 -6.65 -55.38 24.19
N LEU A 702 -6.96 -54.16 23.77
CA LEU A 702 -6.42 -53.55 22.54
C LEU A 702 -4.99 -53.01 22.72
N LYS A 703 -4.51 -52.89 23.96
CA LYS A 703 -3.26 -52.19 24.32
C LYS A 703 -3.18 -50.79 23.68
N SER A 704 -4.31 -50.09 23.62
CA SER A 704 -4.41 -48.77 22.99
C SER A 704 -5.39 -47.86 23.72
N ASN A 705 -5.15 -46.56 23.66
CA ASN A 705 -6.12 -45.55 24.11
C ASN A 705 -7.26 -45.33 23.11
N VAL A 706 -7.10 -45.83 21.87
CA VAL A 706 -8.08 -45.71 20.79
C VAL A 706 -8.95 -46.97 20.72
N ILE A 707 -10.26 -46.79 20.82
CA ILE A 707 -11.25 -47.87 20.80
C ILE A 707 -12.13 -47.73 19.54
N PRO A 708 -12.15 -48.73 18.65
CA PRO A 708 -13.09 -48.76 17.53
C PRO A 708 -14.55 -48.82 18.02
N ILE A 709 -15.41 -48.01 17.42
CA ILE A 709 -16.80 -47.83 17.87
C ILE A 709 -17.63 -49.12 17.82
N GLY A 710 -17.35 -50.02 16.88
CA GLY A 710 -18.06 -51.29 16.73
C GLY A 710 -17.82 -52.28 17.87
N LYS A 711 -16.71 -52.14 18.60
CA LYS A 711 -16.36 -52.98 19.75
C LYS A 711 -17.12 -52.60 21.03
N ILE A 712 -17.71 -51.41 21.09
CA ILE A 712 -18.39 -50.91 22.28
C ILE A 712 -19.79 -51.55 22.37
N LYS A 713 -19.98 -52.46 23.32
CA LYS A 713 -21.26 -53.15 23.57
C LYS A 713 -22.08 -52.55 24.72
N LYS A 714 -21.45 -51.73 25.56
CA LYS A 714 -22.12 -50.97 26.64
C LYS A 714 -21.76 -49.50 26.52
N GLY A 715 -22.66 -48.69 25.96
CA GLY A 715 -22.41 -47.29 25.63
C GLY A 715 -23.28 -46.32 26.42
N PHE A 716 -22.68 -45.26 26.96
CA PHE A 716 -23.40 -44.09 27.50
C PHE A 716 -23.86 -43.12 26.39
N PHE A 717 -24.51 -42.01 26.77
CA PHE A 717 -25.06 -40.99 25.85
C PHE A 717 -24.11 -40.60 24.70
N CYS A 718 -22.84 -40.27 24.99
CA CYS A 718 -21.86 -39.86 23.98
C CYS A 718 -21.53 -40.96 22.95
N HIS A 719 -21.37 -42.20 23.39
CA HIS A 719 -21.04 -43.33 22.50
C HIS A 719 -22.23 -43.66 21.58
N ARG A 720 -23.45 -43.69 22.15
CA ARG A 720 -24.66 -43.97 21.39
C ARG A 720 -24.95 -42.87 20.37
N ALA A 721 -24.81 -41.60 20.77
CA ALA A 721 -25.05 -40.48 19.86
C ALA A 721 -24.01 -40.44 18.72
N LEU A 722 -22.75 -40.78 19.00
CA LEU A 722 -21.72 -40.88 17.98
C LEU A 722 -21.99 -42.05 17.02
N LEU A 723 -22.36 -43.23 17.52
CA LEU A 723 -22.71 -44.38 16.69
C LEU A 723 -23.94 -44.08 15.82
N PHE A 724 -24.96 -43.45 16.39
CA PHE A 724 -26.13 -43.00 15.65
C PHE A 724 -25.75 -42.07 14.50
N LYS A 725 -24.93 -41.04 14.76
CA LYS A 725 -24.45 -40.12 13.72
C LYS A 725 -23.66 -40.86 12.64
N ALA A 726 -22.70 -41.69 13.03
CA ALA A 726 -21.85 -42.43 12.10
C ALA A 726 -22.67 -43.38 11.21
N LEU A 727 -23.66 -44.09 11.75
CA LEU A 727 -24.55 -44.94 10.96
C LEU A 727 -25.52 -44.14 10.09
N ALA A 728 -26.12 -43.07 10.64
CA ALA A 728 -27.04 -42.19 9.94
C ALA A 728 -26.40 -41.61 8.68
N ASP A 729 -25.13 -41.19 8.77
CA ASP A 729 -24.35 -40.67 7.64
C ASP A 729 -24.13 -41.73 6.54
N ARG A 730 -23.99 -43.02 6.89
CA ARG A 730 -23.84 -44.12 5.91
C ARG A 730 -25.14 -44.51 5.23
N VAL A 731 -26.28 -44.33 5.90
CA VAL A 731 -27.60 -44.63 5.34
C VAL A 731 -28.33 -43.41 4.77
N GLY A 732 -27.70 -42.22 4.79
CA GLY A 732 -28.27 -40.99 4.24
C GLY A 732 -29.40 -40.38 5.09
N ILE A 733 -29.32 -40.49 6.41
CA ILE A 733 -30.22 -39.80 7.36
C ILE A 733 -29.52 -38.54 7.86
N ASN A 734 -30.09 -37.38 7.53
CA ASN A 734 -29.55 -36.09 7.97
C ASN A 734 -29.77 -35.89 9.47
N CYS A 735 -28.68 -35.98 10.25
CA CYS A 735 -28.71 -35.68 11.67
C CYS A 735 -27.49 -34.86 12.09
N SER A 736 -27.68 -34.00 13.09
CA SER A 736 -26.59 -33.33 13.80
C SER A 736 -26.14 -34.16 14.99
N LEU A 737 -24.94 -33.89 15.49
CA LEU A 737 -24.40 -34.47 16.72
C LEU A 737 -23.96 -33.33 17.63
N ALA A 738 -24.53 -33.24 18.82
CA ALA A 738 -24.21 -32.20 19.80
C ALA A 738 -23.67 -32.83 21.09
N ARG A 739 -22.68 -32.18 21.69
CA ARG A 739 -22.02 -32.54 22.93
C ARG A 739 -22.45 -31.59 24.04
N GLY A 740 -22.96 -32.17 25.12
CA GLY A 740 -23.22 -31.48 26.37
C GLY A 740 -22.11 -31.71 27.39
N GLU A 741 -22.45 -31.49 28.65
CA GLU A 741 -21.56 -31.71 29.78
C GLU A 741 -21.63 -33.17 30.29
N TYR A 742 -20.66 -33.58 31.10
CA TYR A 742 -20.66 -34.87 31.81
C TYR A 742 -20.95 -36.09 30.91
N ASN A 743 -20.28 -36.19 29.76
CA ASN A 743 -20.44 -37.26 28.77
C ASN A 743 -21.84 -37.36 28.15
N ARG A 744 -22.69 -36.32 28.25
CA ARG A 744 -23.94 -36.23 27.48
C ARG A 744 -23.67 -35.80 26.05
N SER A 745 -24.31 -36.46 25.11
CA SER A 745 -24.39 -36.04 23.71
C SER A 745 -25.71 -36.53 23.14
N TRP A 746 -26.19 -35.87 22.10
CA TRP A 746 -27.48 -36.18 21.49
C TRP A 746 -27.45 -35.85 20.00
N ASN A 747 -28.38 -36.46 19.28
CA ASN A 747 -28.60 -36.17 17.87
C ASN A 747 -29.86 -35.35 17.69
N VAL A 748 -29.83 -34.40 16.75
CA VAL A 748 -31.02 -33.68 16.32
C VAL A 748 -31.27 -33.97 14.85
N VAL A 749 -32.49 -34.42 14.55
CA VAL A 749 -32.99 -34.67 13.19
C VAL A 749 -34.06 -33.65 12.86
N THR A 750 -34.16 -33.27 11.59
CA THR A 750 -35.21 -32.37 11.12
C THR A 750 -36.20 -33.15 10.28
N LEU A 751 -37.48 -33.12 10.66
CA LEU A 751 -38.55 -33.89 10.02
C LEU A 751 -39.67 -32.95 9.55
N THR A 752 -40.35 -33.32 8.47
CA THR A 752 -41.55 -32.61 7.99
C THR A 752 -42.77 -32.98 8.81
N GLU A 753 -43.52 -31.99 9.30
CA GLU A 753 -44.85 -32.20 9.90
C GLU A 753 -45.95 -31.79 8.90
N GLU A 754 -46.95 -32.66 8.73
CA GLU A 754 -48.16 -32.39 7.94
C GLU A 754 -49.14 -31.54 8.76
N HIS A 755 -48.97 -30.23 8.65
CA HIS A 755 -49.95 -29.22 9.07
C HIS A 755 -50.24 -28.30 7.87
N PRO A 756 -51.24 -27.38 7.88
CA PRO A 756 -51.66 -26.62 6.68
C PRO A 756 -50.54 -25.80 5.98
N LYS A 757 -49.32 -25.76 6.53
CA LYS A 757 -48.06 -25.43 5.85
C LYS A 757 -47.03 -26.52 6.18
N VAL A 758 -46.35 -27.07 5.17
CA VAL A 758 -45.23 -28.03 5.37
C VAL A 758 -44.14 -27.33 6.18
N LEU A 759 -43.95 -27.74 7.43
CA LEU A 759 -42.97 -27.14 8.34
C LEU A 759 -41.89 -28.18 8.69
N LEU A 760 -40.63 -27.77 8.60
CA LEU A 760 -39.48 -28.56 9.05
C LEU A 760 -39.28 -28.33 10.55
N VAL A 761 -39.46 -29.38 11.35
CA VAL A 761 -39.38 -29.31 12.82
C VAL A 761 -38.19 -30.14 13.32
N PRO A 762 -37.31 -29.57 14.16
CA PRO A 762 -36.17 -30.30 14.72
C PRO A 762 -36.56 -31.10 15.98
N TYR A 763 -36.03 -32.32 16.07
CA TYR A 763 -36.30 -33.29 17.13
C TYR A 763 -35.00 -33.86 17.71
N VAL A 764 -34.91 -33.92 19.03
CA VAL A 764 -33.88 -34.69 19.76
C VAL A 764 -34.27 -36.16 19.76
N VAL A 765 -33.33 -37.03 19.37
CA VAL A 765 -33.51 -38.49 19.38
C VAL A 765 -33.13 -39.05 20.74
N ASP A 766 -34.06 -39.73 21.41
CA ASP A 766 -33.77 -40.50 22.62
C ASP A 766 -33.10 -41.83 22.24
N LEU A 767 -31.88 -42.04 22.75
CA LEU A 767 -31.09 -43.26 22.56
C LEU A 767 -30.86 -44.01 23.89
N MET A 768 -31.38 -43.48 25.00
CA MET A 768 -31.08 -43.97 26.34
C MET A 768 -32.31 -44.50 27.05
N HIS A 769 -33.37 -43.70 27.23
CA HIS A 769 -34.49 -44.06 28.10
C HIS A 769 -35.60 -44.75 27.33
N ASN A 770 -36.07 -44.11 26.27
CA ASN A 770 -37.08 -44.64 25.37
C ASN A 770 -36.52 -44.60 23.93
N PRO A 771 -35.66 -45.57 23.53
CA PRO A 771 -35.01 -45.57 22.23
C PRO A 771 -35.99 -45.36 21.06
N GLY A 772 -35.73 -44.34 20.25
CA GLY A 772 -36.60 -43.95 19.13
C GLY A 772 -37.69 -42.93 19.46
N CYS A 773 -37.84 -42.51 20.72
CA CYS A 773 -38.69 -41.37 21.06
C CYS A 773 -38.11 -40.06 20.47
N LEU A 774 -38.96 -39.26 19.83
CA LEU A 774 -38.58 -38.00 19.20
C LEU A 774 -39.14 -36.81 20.01
N MET A 775 -38.25 -36.08 20.68
CA MET A 775 -38.60 -34.95 21.53
C MET A 775 -38.42 -33.63 20.77
N LYS A 776 -39.46 -32.81 20.64
CA LYS A 776 -39.34 -31.48 19.98
C LYS A 776 -38.25 -30.67 20.69
N VAL A 777 -37.34 -30.06 19.91
CA VAL A 777 -36.25 -29.23 20.48
C VAL A 777 -36.85 -28.10 21.34
N LYS A 778 -36.23 -27.81 22.49
CA LYS A 778 -36.73 -26.91 23.55
C LYS A 778 -37.94 -27.39 24.36
N SER A 779 -38.49 -28.57 24.10
CA SER A 779 -39.46 -29.18 25.01
C SER A 779 -38.83 -29.48 26.38
N PRO A 780 -39.61 -29.49 27.48
CA PRO A 780 -39.10 -29.86 28.80
C PRO A 780 -38.44 -31.24 28.82
N GLU A 781 -38.93 -32.18 27.99
CA GLU A 781 -38.38 -33.51 27.86
C GLU A 781 -37.01 -33.50 27.17
N ALA A 782 -36.87 -32.75 26.08
CA ALA A 782 -35.60 -32.57 25.37
C ALA A 782 -34.55 -31.92 26.28
N VAL A 783 -34.92 -30.85 27.01
CA VAL A 783 -33.99 -30.18 27.93
C VAL A 783 -33.51 -31.15 29.02
N ARG A 784 -34.42 -31.91 29.65
CA ARG A 784 -34.06 -32.93 30.65
C ARG A 784 -33.19 -34.06 30.09
N TYR A 785 -33.32 -34.38 28.80
CA TYR A 785 -32.44 -35.34 28.13
C TYR A 785 -31.05 -34.75 27.85
N GLN A 786 -30.95 -33.44 27.64
CA GLN A 786 -29.70 -32.75 27.33
C GLN A 786 -28.90 -32.35 28.58
N THR A 787 -29.58 -32.06 29.69
CA THR A 787 -28.98 -31.57 30.94
C THR A 787 -29.12 -32.59 32.07
N ILE A 788 -28.21 -32.53 33.04
CA ILE A 788 -28.31 -33.31 34.29
C ILE A 788 -29.41 -32.74 35.18
#